data_AF-A0A4S4M2E2-F1
#
_entry.id   AF-A0A4S4M2E2-F1
#
_cell.length_a   1.000
_cell.length_b   1.000
_cell.length_c   1.000
_cell.angle_alpha   90.00
_cell.angle_beta   90.00
_cell.angle_gamma   90.00
#
_symmetry.space_group_name_H-M   'P 1'
#
loop_
_entity.id
_entity.type
_entity.pdbx_description
1 polymer ?
#
loop_
_entity_poly.entity_id
_entity_poly.type
_entity_poly.pdbx_seq_one_letter_code
_entity_poly.pdbx_strand_id
1 'polypeptide(L)'
;MFSSLLDQIILAPANALWVTQGLPPDSIAHLHLSKSPDPAVDSHYKLGTAAQTTIGVAALAAAHFHKLRTGEQQEVSVEARHAVIEFNSEKYYTVDEKIPANTMFDELSDFFKTKDGYVRLHANFPHHKQGLLDILKCAPTKGAVSAALLEWSADDFEAEVFKHNLCAVKARSFEVADRHPHARQTVNNLPVYIRKIGDAPKREVSGTEFAGALDGIRVLDLTRVLAGPTCGRTLAAHGADTLFVTSPNLPDLPVLDVDTTRGKRTTQLDLNIPKDKETLQDLVKGADVFLQAYRPGGLKTRGFGPEDVAKDRPGIVYATLSAYGYDGELKDKKGFDSLLQAISGMNVAEAQAYKEYIASTGGDTKDLPPLRALPMQAIDHAAGQLLAFWHHHCTLQDYYSPEDAFGNGEPLPPRGLPLDSEIAGLCTQVEQSIPDAGLEKPGTEHHCLSAIRHAAVLSKTPVRVGEAPMRLDAHRPNARTGVWIVGLDMCMEILLGPLIWHNQGYHGTAKPSTKPGHQKQPSQTNVSKLLTKFAAPNAPRPTSKLALKHKASTSSTKIPTGQTTTTKPKQPAFAATSTAQPEIDIGKYDGELERENETRGQVVQGEAAQQLALDSSVRGALPTREWHLYDFDIGRPLGKGKFGRVYMIRTKCEPRYILALKCLYKSEIIQSKVEKQIRREIEIQQNLRHPHVLRLYGYFHDEKRIFLMLEFAGKGELYKQLTKYGSFSERRSSVYIDQMADALSYLHSKHVIHRDIKPENLLLGINGELKIGDFGWSVHAPGNRRNTLCGTLDYLPPEMVEGKAHSEKVDYWALGVLTYEFICGAPPFEDLTGHNATYKRIRTVDLHIPSKVSADARDLIMSLLQHDPEKRLPLSQVRQHPWILRYRTKAPSVGQAS
;
A
#
# COMPACT_ATOMS: atom_id res chain seq x y z
N MET A 1 38.97 30.62 -33.86
CA MET A 1 38.06 29.81 -34.70
C MET A 1 37.72 28.50 -33.99
N PHE A 2 38.62 27.50 -33.92
CA PHE A 2 38.32 26.19 -33.31
C PHE A 2 37.66 26.21 -31.91
N SER A 3 38.15 26.99 -30.93
CA SER A 3 37.46 27.07 -29.62
C SER A 3 36.01 27.52 -29.78
N SER A 4 35.75 28.65 -30.47
CA SER A 4 34.39 29.16 -30.70
C SER A 4 33.46 28.16 -31.40
N LEU A 5 33.97 27.23 -32.21
CA LEU A 5 33.17 26.17 -32.82
C LEU A 5 32.90 25.02 -31.83
N LEU A 6 33.91 24.63 -31.04
CA LEU A 6 33.78 23.64 -29.97
C LEU A 6 32.80 24.14 -28.88
N ASP A 7 32.95 25.39 -28.46
CA ASP A 7 32.11 26.07 -27.48
C ASP A 7 30.64 26.15 -27.96
N GLN A 8 30.42 26.39 -29.27
CA GLN A 8 29.10 26.29 -29.91
C GLN A 8 28.52 24.87 -29.90
N ILE A 9 29.35 23.84 -30.13
CA ILE A 9 28.91 22.43 -30.12
C ILE A 9 28.51 22.00 -28.70
N ILE A 10 29.34 22.33 -27.69
CA ILE A 10 29.06 22.01 -26.28
C ILE A 10 27.77 22.69 -25.80
N LEU A 11 27.55 23.95 -26.19
CA LEU A 11 26.35 24.70 -25.80
C LEU A 11 25.14 24.44 -26.70
N ALA A 12 25.25 23.72 -27.82
CA ALA A 12 24.13 23.50 -28.74
C ALA A 12 22.89 22.88 -28.07
N PRO A 13 22.98 21.85 -27.19
CA PRO A 13 21.81 21.31 -26.50
C PRO A 13 21.17 22.31 -25.52
N ALA A 14 22.00 23.09 -24.80
CA ALA A 14 21.52 24.13 -23.88
C ALA A 14 20.87 25.31 -24.63
N ASN A 15 21.46 25.70 -25.77
CA ASN A 15 20.94 26.76 -26.62
C ASN A 15 19.64 26.36 -27.31
N ALA A 16 19.47 25.10 -27.71
CA ALA A 16 18.20 24.58 -28.21
C ALA A 16 17.09 24.65 -27.13
N LEU A 17 17.39 24.15 -25.92
CA LEU A 17 16.52 24.26 -24.73
C LEU A 17 16.12 25.70 -24.39
N TRP A 18 17.01 26.66 -24.61
CA TRP A 18 16.79 28.06 -24.26
C TRP A 18 16.06 28.85 -25.35
N VAL A 19 16.51 28.75 -26.61
CA VAL A 19 16.05 29.62 -27.70
C VAL A 19 14.72 29.16 -28.29
N THR A 20 14.37 27.87 -28.22
CA THR A 20 13.05 27.35 -28.66
C THR A 20 11.88 27.98 -27.89
N GLN A 21 12.18 28.77 -26.86
CA GLN A 21 11.28 29.27 -25.83
C GLN A 21 11.13 30.79 -25.83
N GLY A 22 11.83 31.49 -26.72
CA GLY A 22 11.91 32.94 -26.70
C GLY A 22 12.67 33.50 -25.49
N LEU A 23 13.37 32.67 -24.70
CA LEU A 23 14.32 33.17 -23.71
C LEU A 23 15.50 33.83 -24.45
N PRO A 24 16.05 34.97 -23.97
CA PRO A 24 17.01 35.74 -24.75
C PRO A 24 18.30 34.96 -25.03
N PRO A 25 18.67 34.70 -26.31
CA PRO A 25 19.80 33.84 -26.69
C PRO A 25 21.13 34.26 -26.03
N ASP A 26 21.35 35.57 -25.89
CA ASP A 26 22.54 36.17 -25.26
C ASP A 26 22.80 35.64 -23.84
N SER A 27 21.79 35.12 -23.16
CA SER A 27 21.95 34.53 -21.81
C SER A 27 22.85 33.29 -21.82
N ILE A 28 22.88 32.53 -22.92
CA ILE A 28 23.71 31.32 -23.07
C ILE A 28 25.21 31.64 -23.01
N ALA A 29 25.62 32.88 -23.33
CA ALA A 29 27.02 33.31 -23.19
C ALA A 29 27.54 33.31 -21.74
N HIS A 30 26.64 33.18 -20.75
CA HIS A 30 26.96 33.12 -19.32
C HIS A 30 26.88 31.70 -18.73
N LEU A 31 26.75 30.67 -19.58
CA LEU A 31 26.74 29.26 -19.18
C LEU A 31 28.04 28.57 -19.61
N HIS A 32 28.77 28.02 -18.64
CA HIS A 32 30.08 27.38 -18.84
C HIS A 32 29.98 25.89 -18.51
N LEU A 33 30.21 25.04 -19.50
CA LEU A 33 30.06 23.58 -19.41
C LEU A 33 31.40 22.87 -19.65
N SER A 34 31.57 21.64 -19.16
CA SER A 34 32.77 20.82 -19.40
C SER A 34 32.96 20.58 -20.90
N LYS A 35 34.18 20.83 -21.40
CA LYS A 35 34.48 20.81 -22.85
C LYS A 35 34.57 19.42 -23.47
N SER A 36 34.89 18.42 -22.65
CA SER A 36 34.80 17.00 -22.97
C SER A 36 33.85 16.35 -21.95
N PRO A 37 32.53 16.53 -22.10
CA PRO A 37 31.57 16.13 -21.07
C PRO A 37 31.26 14.63 -21.09
N ASP A 38 31.65 13.93 -22.14
CA ASP A 38 31.41 12.50 -22.31
C ASP A 38 32.63 11.79 -22.90
N PRO A 39 32.90 10.53 -22.50
CA PRO A 39 32.12 9.71 -21.56
C PRO A 39 32.43 10.02 -20.09
N ALA A 40 31.53 10.70 -19.37
CA ALA A 40 31.64 10.90 -17.92
C ALA A 40 31.23 9.65 -17.10
N VAL A 41 30.72 8.62 -17.78
CA VAL A 41 30.33 7.31 -17.24
C VAL A 41 30.20 6.27 -18.37
N ASP A 42 30.38 4.99 -18.05
CA ASP A 42 30.17 3.81 -18.91
C ASP A 42 28.73 3.70 -19.50
N SER A 43 28.44 4.44 -20.58
CA SER A 43 27.20 4.33 -21.35
C SER A 43 27.38 4.74 -22.81
N HIS A 44 26.60 4.14 -23.69
CA HIS A 44 26.47 4.52 -25.10
C HIS A 44 25.83 5.93 -25.28
N TYR A 45 25.12 6.40 -24.25
CA TYR A 45 24.44 7.69 -24.21
C TYR A 45 25.33 8.80 -23.66
N LYS A 46 25.13 10.03 -24.17
CA LYS A 46 25.78 11.25 -23.70
C LYS A 46 25.27 11.72 -22.32
N LEU A 47 25.48 10.90 -21.29
CA LEU A 47 24.92 11.14 -19.95
C LEU A 47 25.58 12.33 -19.23
N GLY A 48 26.84 12.61 -19.49
CA GLY A 48 27.52 13.81 -19.00
C GLY A 48 27.01 15.08 -19.65
N THR A 49 26.82 15.09 -20.97
CA THR A 49 26.12 16.18 -21.68
C THR A 49 24.70 16.36 -21.12
N ALA A 50 23.93 15.29 -20.98
CA ALA A 50 22.56 15.35 -20.45
C ALA A 50 22.51 15.94 -19.03
N ALA A 51 23.39 15.49 -18.14
CA ALA A 51 23.45 15.97 -16.76
C ALA A 51 23.90 17.43 -16.67
N GLN A 52 25.01 17.80 -17.31
CA GLN A 52 25.52 19.18 -17.26
C GLN A 52 24.57 20.17 -17.93
N THR A 53 23.94 19.79 -19.05
CA THR A 53 23.03 20.68 -19.79
C THR A 53 21.77 20.93 -18.99
N THR A 54 21.13 19.90 -18.44
CA THR A 54 19.85 20.06 -17.74
C THR A 54 19.99 20.78 -16.40
N ILE A 55 21.05 20.49 -15.62
CA ILE A 55 21.42 21.30 -14.45
C ILE A 55 21.76 22.73 -14.87
N GLY A 56 22.54 22.89 -15.95
CA GLY A 56 23.02 24.17 -16.46
C GLY A 56 21.92 25.12 -16.89
N VAL A 57 20.90 24.65 -17.63
CA VAL A 57 19.77 25.50 -18.03
C VAL A 57 18.86 25.84 -16.84
N ALA A 58 18.67 24.94 -15.87
CA ALA A 58 17.90 25.22 -14.66
C ALA A 58 18.59 26.31 -13.81
N ALA A 59 19.90 26.21 -13.63
CA ALA A 59 20.72 27.22 -12.96
C ALA A 59 20.77 28.55 -13.75
N LEU A 60 20.85 28.49 -15.08
CA LEU A 60 20.81 29.68 -15.94
C LEU A 60 19.43 30.38 -15.89
N ALA A 61 18.32 29.63 -15.81
CA ALA A 61 16.99 30.20 -15.62
C ALA A 61 16.85 30.90 -14.25
N ALA A 62 17.42 30.32 -13.19
CA ALA A 62 17.50 30.97 -11.89
C ALA A 62 18.36 32.25 -11.94
N ALA A 63 19.53 32.20 -12.59
CA ALA A 63 20.40 33.36 -12.80
C ALA A 63 19.74 34.45 -13.67
N HIS A 64 18.97 34.07 -14.69
CA HIS A 64 18.21 34.99 -15.54
C HIS A 64 17.03 35.62 -14.77
N PHE A 65 16.33 34.86 -13.93
CA PHE A 65 15.32 35.41 -13.02
C PHE A 65 15.94 36.43 -12.05
N HIS A 66 17.12 36.14 -11.49
CA HIS A 66 17.86 37.11 -10.68
C HIS A 66 18.16 38.39 -11.48
N LYS A 67 18.70 38.27 -12.71
CA LYS A 67 18.95 39.42 -13.60
C LYS A 67 17.70 40.25 -13.89
N LEU A 68 16.55 39.61 -14.14
CA LEU A 68 15.28 40.30 -14.36
C LEU A 68 14.75 41.04 -13.12
N ARG A 69 15.19 40.64 -11.91
CA ARG A 69 14.83 41.23 -10.62
C ARG A 69 15.77 42.36 -10.19
N THR A 70 17.08 42.21 -10.39
CA THR A 70 18.11 43.13 -9.86
C THR A 70 18.84 43.95 -10.93
N GLY A 71 18.66 43.60 -12.21
CA GLY A 71 19.51 44.06 -13.32
C GLY A 71 20.86 43.34 -13.39
N GLU A 72 21.21 42.52 -12.40
CA GLU A 72 22.56 41.98 -12.24
C GLU A 72 22.73 40.63 -12.97
N GLN A 73 23.62 40.60 -13.95
CA GLN A 73 24.08 39.37 -14.59
C GLN A 73 25.08 38.63 -13.67
N GLN A 74 25.00 37.30 -13.67
CA GLN A 74 26.00 36.41 -13.09
C GLN A 74 26.34 35.27 -14.05
N GLU A 75 27.45 34.60 -13.79
CA GLU A 75 27.92 33.43 -14.55
C GLU A 75 27.40 32.14 -13.89
N VAL A 76 27.17 31.13 -14.69
CA VAL A 76 26.79 29.78 -14.26
C VAL A 76 27.80 28.79 -14.82
N SER A 77 28.38 27.94 -13.98
CA SER A 77 29.15 26.79 -14.46
C SER A 77 28.60 25.46 -13.94
N VAL A 78 28.76 24.41 -14.75
CA VAL A 78 28.45 23.03 -14.37
C VAL A 78 29.55 22.11 -14.91
N GLU A 79 30.06 21.23 -14.06
CA GLU A 79 31.04 20.22 -14.42
C GLU A 79 30.31 18.87 -14.66
N ALA A 80 30.59 18.21 -15.79
CA ALA A 80 29.90 17.00 -16.24
C ALA A 80 30.05 15.78 -15.33
N ARG A 81 31.24 15.51 -14.78
CA ARG A 81 31.46 14.35 -13.88
C ARG A 81 30.76 14.57 -12.54
N HIS A 82 30.82 15.77 -11.97
CA HIS A 82 30.03 16.14 -10.79
C HIS A 82 28.53 16.08 -11.09
N ALA A 83 28.05 16.57 -12.24
CA ALA A 83 26.65 16.46 -12.64
C ALA A 83 26.16 15.01 -12.75
N VAL A 84 26.98 14.12 -13.31
CA VAL A 84 26.74 12.66 -13.39
C VAL A 84 26.67 12.01 -12.00
N ILE A 85 27.49 12.46 -11.05
CA ILE A 85 27.46 11.97 -9.67
C ILE A 85 26.25 12.52 -8.91
N GLU A 86 25.79 13.74 -9.20
CA GLU A 86 24.53 14.27 -8.66
C GLU A 86 23.29 13.54 -9.23
N PHE A 87 23.33 13.10 -10.49
CA PHE A 87 22.33 12.20 -11.09
C PHE A 87 22.27 10.79 -10.46
N ASN A 88 23.03 10.59 -9.38
CA ASN A 88 23.15 9.36 -8.62
C ASN A 88 23.25 9.66 -7.09
N SER A 89 22.87 10.89 -6.67
CA SER A 89 23.07 11.41 -5.30
C SER A 89 22.40 10.55 -4.24
N GLU A 90 21.28 9.93 -4.58
CA GLU A 90 20.48 9.07 -3.71
C GLU A 90 21.21 7.79 -3.26
N LYS A 91 22.31 7.42 -3.94
CA LYS A 91 23.17 6.29 -3.53
C LYS A 91 24.30 6.72 -2.59
N TYR A 92 24.77 7.96 -2.62
CA TYR A 92 26.02 8.35 -1.96
C TYR A 92 25.88 8.93 -0.56
N TYR A 93 24.68 9.35 -0.15
CA TYR A 93 24.51 10.02 1.14
C TYR A 93 24.67 9.10 2.36
N THR A 94 25.12 9.67 3.48
CA THR A 94 25.24 8.99 4.79
C THR A 94 24.62 9.83 5.90
N VAL A 95 24.09 9.18 6.93
CA VAL A 95 23.53 9.82 8.13
C VAL A 95 24.34 9.36 9.33
N ASP A 96 24.91 10.31 10.09
CA ASP A 96 25.87 10.06 11.17
C ASP A 96 26.98 9.09 10.75
N GLU A 97 27.60 9.38 9.60
CA GLU A 97 28.63 8.58 8.91
C GLU A 97 28.19 7.16 8.48
N LYS A 98 26.91 6.79 8.63
CA LYS A 98 26.40 5.45 8.25
C LYS A 98 25.66 5.49 6.92
N ILE A 99 25.88 4.45 6.10
CA ILE A 99 25.11 4.21 4.89
C ILE A 99 23.69 3.73 5.27
N PRO A 100 22.61 4.32 4.72
CA PRO A 100 21.24 3.83 4.90
C PRO A 100 21.08 2.38 4.44
N ALA A 101 20.58 1.53 5.34
CA ALA A 101 20.55 0.07 5.18
C ALA A 101 19.48 -0.48 4.21
N ASN A 102 18.53 0.35 3.77
CA ASN A 102 17.44 -0.07 2.90
C ASN A 102 17.86 -0.10 1.42
N THR A 103 17.48 -1.14 0.69
CA THR A 103 17.62 -1.20 -0.77
C THR A 103 16.45 -0.48 -1.45
N MET A 104 16.75 0.33 -2.48
CA MET A 104 15.75 1.12 -3.20
C MET A 104 14.92 0.31 -4.21
N PHE A 105 15.42 -0.87 -4.62
CA PHE A 105 14.79 -1.72 -5.63
C PHE A 105 14.43 -3.09 -5.06
N ASP A 106 13.24 -3.57 -5.43
CA ASP A 106 12.83 -4.95 -5.18
C ASP A 106 13.49 -5.88 -6.21
N GLU A 107 13.86 -7.11 -5.81
CA GLU A 107 14.48 -8.09 -6.72
C GLU A 107 13.63 -8.39 -7.96
N LEU A 108 12.31 -8.23 -7.90
CA LEU A 108 11.42 -8.45 -9.05
C LEU A 108 11.28 -7.22 -9.97
N SER A 109 11.94 -6.10 -9.67
CA SER A 109 12.04 -4.93 -10.56
C SER A 109 13.15 -5.14 -11.60
N ASP A 110 13.00 -6.15 -12.45
CA ASP A 110 14.04 -6.60 -13.37
C ASP A 110 13.50 -6.86 -14.80
N PHE A 111 14.40 -7.18 -15.73
CA PHE A 111 14.04 -7.72 -17.05
C PHE A 111 13.82 -9.23 -16.97
N PHE A 112 12.73 -9.68 -17.59
CA PHE A 112 12.36 -11.09 -17.65
C PHE A 112 12.03 -11.50 -19.09
N LYS A 113 12.41 -12.72 -19.45
CA LYS A 113 12.20 -13.27 -20.80
C LYS A 113 10.76 -13.77 -20.99
N THR A 114 10.19 -13.51 -22.16
CA THR A 114 8.89 -14.04 -22.61
C THR A 114 9.07 -15.03 -23.77
N LYS A 115 7.98 -15.52 -24.36
CA LYS A 115 8.02 -16.42 -25.53
C LYS A 115 8.72 -15.81 -26.76
N ASP A 116 8.63 -14.49 -26.89
CA ASP A 116 8.90 -13.72 -28.10
C ASP A 116 9.79 -12.48 -27.87
N GLY A 117 10.16 -12.18 -26.63
CA GLY A 117 10.91 -10.99 -26.26
C GLY A 117 11.22 -10.92 -24.77
N TYR A 118 11.11 -9.71 -24.22
CA TYR A 118 11.37 -9.42 -22.81
C TYR A 118 10.38 -8.37 -22.30
N VAL A 119 10.10 -8.41 -20.99
CA VAL A 119 9.35 -7.38 -20.28
C VAL A 119 10.19 -6.82 -19.13
N ARG A 120 10.09 -5.52 -18.89
CA ARG A 120 10.59 -4.87 -17.67
C ARG A 120 9.47 -4.84 -16.64
N LEU A 121 9.69 -5.45 -15.49
CA LEU A 121 8.81 -5.32 -14.34
C LEU A 121 9.24 -4.12 -13.47
N HIS A 122 8.28 -3.47 -12.81
CA HIS A 122 8.54 -2.49 -11.76
C HIS A 122 7.75 -2.85 -10.49
N ALA A 123 8.41 -3.54 -9.57
CA ALA A 123 7.86 -4.14 -8.37
C ALA A 123 8.24 -3.41 -7.06
N ASN A 124 8.91 -2.25 -7.12
CA ASN A 124 9.41 -1.51 -5.94
C ASN A 124 8.33 -1.18 -4.90
N PHE A 125 7.07 -1.05 -5.31
CA PHE A 125 5.94 -0.85 -4.40
C PHE A 125 5.22 -2.19 -4.15
N PRO A 126 4.89 -2.56 -2.89
CA PRO A 126 4.26 -3.85 -2.57
C PRO A 126 2.98 -4.15 -3.37
N HIS A 127 2.18 -3.13 -3.66
CA HIS A 127 0.94 -3.28 -4.44
C HIS A 127 1.20 -3.44 -5.95
N HIS A 128 2.32 -2.97 -6.49
CA HIS A 128 2.77 -3.30 -7.85
C HIS A 128 3.27 -4.75 -7.90
N LYS A 129 4.14 -5.13 -6.95
CA LYS A 129 4.67 -6.50 -6.80
C LYS A 129 3.55 -7.53 -6.71
N GLN A 130 2.59 -7.32 -5.81
CA GLN A 130 1.44 -8.23 -5.65
C GLN A 130 0.63 -8.35 -6.95
N GLY A 131 0.23 -7.24 -7.58
CA GLY A 131 -0.57 -7.29 -8.80
C GLY A 131 0.12 -7.97 -9.98
N LEU A 132 1.45 -7.79 -10.14
CA LEU A 132 2.23 -8.51 -11.15
C LEU A 132 2.25 -10.03 -10.88
N LEU A 133 2.37 -10.42 -9.61
CA LEU A 133 2.30 -11.82 -9.19
C LEU A 133 0.89 -12.41 -9.32
N ASP A 134 -0.17 -11.62 -9.15
CA ASP A 134 -1.57 -12.03 -9.32
C ASP A 134 -1.90 -12.34 -10.79
N ILE A 135 -1.29 -11.61 -11.74
CA ILE A 135 -1.38 -11.90 -13.18
C ILE A 135 -0.59 -13.19 -13.51
N LEU A 136 0.66 -13.29 -13.03
CA LEU A 136 1.56 -14.41 -13.32
C LEU A 136 1.24 -15.70 -12.56
N LYS A 137 0.52 -15.62 -11.45
CA LYS A 137 0.07 -16.74 -10.59
C LYS A 137 1.23 -17.62 -10.12
N CYS A 138 2.34 -16.98 -9.75
CA CYS A 138 3.60 -17.61 -9.41
C CYS A 138 4.14 -17.13 -8.04
N ALA A 139 5.18 -17.79 -7.53
CA ALA A 139 5.82 -17.41 -6.27
C ALA A 139 6.63 -16.09 -6.43
N PRO A 140 6.83 -15.31 -5.34
CA PRO A 140 7.51 -14.00 -5.36
C PRO A 140 9.06 -14.11 -5.51
N THR A 141 9.56 -14.93 -6.44
CA THR A 141 11.00 -15.16 -6.66
C THR A 141 11.37 -15.03 -8.13
N LYS A 142 12.60 -14.57 -8.45
CA LYS A 142 13.06 -14.40 -9.84
C LYS A 142 12.86 -15.67 -10.68
N GLY A 143 13.14 -16.85 -10.12
CA GLY A 143 12.97 -18.13 -10.82
C GLY A 143 11.51 -18.44 -11.20
N ALA A 144 10.57 -18.22 -10.27
CA ALA A 144 9.15 -18.49 -10.53
C ALA A 144 8.51 -17.45 -11.46
N VAL A 145 8.90 -16.17 -11.33
CA VAL A 145 8.48 -15.09 -12.23
C VAL A 145 9.02 -15.31 -13.65
N SER A 146 10.28 -15.70 -13.80
CA SER A 146 10.88 -16.06 -15.09
C SER A 146 10.16 -17.25 -15.74
N ALA A 147 9.95 -18.34 -14.99
CA ALA A 147 9.23 -19.51 -15.49
C ALA A 147 7.78 -19.20 -15.90
N ALA A 148 7.10 -18.30 -15.20
CA ALA A 148 5.76 -17.86 -15.56
C ALA A 148 5.74 -16.96 -16.80
N LEU A 149 6.68 -16.03 -16.94
CA LEU A 149 6.75 -15.10 -18.08
C LEU A 149 7.14 -15.79 -19.40
N LEU A 150 7.90 -16.89 -19.33
CA LEU A 150 8.12 -17.78 -20.48
C LEU A 150 6.84 -18.42 -21.05
N GLU A 151 5.69 -18.33 -20.36
CA GLU A 151 4.39 -18.72 -20.89
C GLU A 151 3.58 -17.59 -21.54
N TRP A 152 4.02 -16.33 -21.46
CA TRP A 152 3.35 -15.17 -22.08
C TRP A 152 4.05 -14.69 -23.36
N SER A 153 3.32 -13.99 -24.22
CA SER A 153 3.93 -13.04 -25.16
C SER A 153 4.20 -11.71 -24.45
N ALA A 154 5.16 -10.92 -24.92
CA ALA A 154 5.48 -9.63 -24.31
C ALA A 154 4.33 -8.62 -24.48
N ASP A 155 3.63 -8.64 -25.62
CA ASP A 155 2.50 -7.74 -25.89
C ASP A 155 1.24 -8.11 -25.08
N ASP A 156 0.90 -9.41 -24.97
CA ASP A 156 -0.26 -9.86 -24.19
C ASP A 156 -0.06 -9.57 -22.69
N PHE A 157 1.17 -9.75 -22.17
CA PHE A 157 1.47 -9.45 -20.78
C PHE A 157 1.42 -7.95 -20.49
N GLU A 158 2.03 -7.11 -21.33
CA GLU A 158 1.92 -5.64 -21.19
C GLU A 158 0.45 -5.19 -21.24
N ALA A 159 -0.34 -5.73 -22.18
CA ALA A 159 -1.76 -5.42 -22.29
C ALA A 159 -2.55 -5.85 -21.04
N GLU A 160 -2.25 -7.01 -20.44
CA GLU A 160 -2.91 -7.49 -19.22
C GLU A 160 -2.56 -6.64 -17.99
N VAL A 161 -1.28 -6.27 -17.85
CA VAL A 161 -0.78 -5.33 -16.83
C VAL A 161 -1.43 -3.94 -16.99
N PHE A 162 -1.59 -3.47 -18.23
CA PHE A 162 -2.22 -2.19 -18.54
C PHE A 162 -3.74 -2.16 -18.33
N LYS A 163 -4.44 -3.30 -18.34
CA LYS A 163 -5.84 -3.44 -17.87
C LYS A 163 -5.93 -3.30 -16.35
N HIS A 164 -5.03 -3.98 -15.65
CA HIS A 164 -4.96 -3.95 -14.17
C HIS A 164 -4.33 -2.68 -13.59
N ASN A 165 -3.90 -1.72 -14.45
CA ASN A 165 -3.34 -0.44 -14.04
C ASN A 165 -2.04 -0.59 -13.20
N LEU A 166 -1.22 -1.57 -13.59
CA LEU A 166 0.04 -1.98 -12.97
C LEU A 166 1.27 -1.50 -13.78
N CYS A 167 2.47 -1.95 -13.38
CA CYS A 167 3.75 -1.38 -13.77
C CYS A 167 4.68 -2.41 -14.40
N ALA A 168 4.49 -2.68 -15.68
CA ALA A 168 5.44 -3.39 -16.52
C ALA A 168 5.24 -2.97 -17.97
N VAL A 169 6.31 -3.06 -18.77
CA VAL A 169 6.27 -2.81 -20.22
C VAL A 169 7.08 -3.86 -20.97
N LYS A 170 6.72 -4.12 -22.22
CA LYS A 170 7.55 -4.84 -23.18
C LYS A 170 8.80 -4.02 -23.50
N ALA A 171 9.96 -4.66 -23.43
CA ALA A 171 11.20 -4.08 -23.91
C ALA A 171 11.15 -4.01 -25.45
N ARG A 172 11.49 -2.85 -26.00
CA ARG A 172 11.44 -2.55 -27.45
C ARG A 172 12.84 -2.15 -27.93
N SER A 173 13.11 -2.29 -29.22
CA SER A 173 14.17 -1.55 -29.92
C SER A 173 13.61 -0.23 -30.46
N PHE A 174 14.47 0.72 -30.89
CA PHE A 174 14.01 1.96 -31.53
C PHE A 174 13.07 1.68 -32.72
N GLU A 175 13.42 0.78 -33.65
CA GLU A 175 12.58 0.39 -34.79
C GLU A 175 11.16 -0.09 -34.38
N VAL A 176 11.00 -0.67 -33.19
CA VAL A 176 9.71 -1.11 -32.64
C VAL A 176 9.01 0.01 -31.86
N ALA A 177 9.76 0.86 -31.15
CA ALA A 177 9.24 2.02 -30.43
C ALA A 177 8.68 3.08 -31.41
N ASP A 178 9.44 3.42 -32.46
CA ASP A 178 9.08 4.38 -33.51
C ASP A 178 7.79 4.01 -34.26
N ARG A 179 7.47 2.71 -34.30
CA ARG A 179 6.25 2.18 -34.93
C ARG A 179 5.04 2.15 -34.00
N HIS A 180 5.20 2.43 -32.70
CA HIS A 180 4.14 2.37 -31.70
C HIS A 180 3.08 3.47 -31.94
N PRO A 181 1.76 3.23 -31.69
CA PRO A 181 0.74 4.23 -31.98
C PRO A 181 0.90 5.50 -31.13
N HIS A 182 1.25 5.36 -29.85
CA HIS A 182 1.56 6.48 -28.96
C HIS A 182 2.76 7.31 -29.48
N ALA A 183 3.88 6.65 -29.83
CA ALA A 183 5.07 7.29 -30.38
C ALA A 183 4.75 8.21 -31.58
N ARG A 184 3.92 7.73 -32.51
CA ARG A 184 3.51 8.48 -33.72
C ARG A 184 2.56 9.65 -33.44
N GLN A 185 1.87 9.63 -32.30
CA GLN A 185 1.02 10.73 -31.86
C GLN A 185 1.88 11.79 -31.14
N THR A 186 2.78 11.35 -30.26
CA THR A 186 3.61 12.23 -29.41
C THR A 186 4.90 12.73 -30.06
N VAL A 187 5.26 12.30 -31.28
CA VAL A 187 6.53 12.67 -31.95
C VAL A 187 6.74 14.18 -32.13
N ASN A 188 5.66 14.96 -32.22
CA ASN A 188 5.70 16.42 -32.35
C ASN A 188 5.52 17.17 -31.01
N ASN A 189 5.41 16.45 -29.89
CA ASN A 189 5.35 17.07 -28.58
C ASN A 189 6.70 17.72 -28.24
N LEU A 190 6.66 18.58 -27.22
CA LEU A 190 7.86 19.16 -26.63
C LEU A 190 8.02 18.51 -25.24
N PRO A 191 9.25 18.17 -24.78
CA PRO A 191 9.46 17.41 -23.55
C PRO A 191 9.17 18.24 -22.29
N VAL A 192 9.03 19.56 -22.48
CA VAL A 192 8.30 20.46 -21.60
C VAL A 192 7.22 21.11 -22.47
N TYR A 193 6.08 21.47 -21.91
CA TYR A 193 5.00 22.14 -22.61
C TYR A 193 4.31 23.16 -21.70
N ILE A 194 4.42 24.44 -22.02
CA ILE A 194 3.76 25.54 -21.32
C ILE A 194 2.52 25.98 -22.11
N ARG A 195 1.38 25.99 -21.42
CA ARG A 195 0.14 26.64 -21.86
C ARG A 195 -0.28 27.72 -20.85
N LYS A 196 -0.76 28.85 -21.35
CA LYS A 196 -1.47 29.84 -20.52
C LYS A 196 -2.80 29.25 -20.07
N ILE A 197 -3.16 29.42 -18.79
CA ILE A 197 -4.42 28.94 -18.20
C ILE A 197 -5.28 30.06 -17.56
N GLY A 198 -4.78 31.30 -17.55
CA GLY A 198 -5.43 32.45 -16.92
C GLY A 198 -4.64 33.76 -17.09
N ASP A 199 -5.23 34.86 -16.64
CA ASP A 199 -4.69 36.22 -16.77
C ASP A 199 -4.48 36.84 -15.37
N ALA A 200 -3.29 37.40 -15.14
CA ALA A 200 -2.92 37.98 -13.85
C ALA A 200 -1.89 39.10 -14.02
N PRO A 201 -1.87 40.11 -13.11
CA PRO A 201 -0.91 41.21 -13.15
C PRO A 201 0.51 40.72 -12.84
N LYS A 202 1.52 41.40 -13.42
CA LYS A 202 2.92 41.18 -13.08
C LYS A 202 3.19 41.60 -11.63
N ARG A 203 3.75 40.70 -10.81
CA ARG A 203 4.33 41.04 -9.48
C ARG A 203 5.80 41.38 -9.63
N GLU A 204 6.26 42.29 -8.78
CA GLU A 204 7.66 42.64 -8.59
C GLU A 204 8.16 41.97 -7.30
N VAL A 205 9.35 41.35 -7.33
CA VAL A 205 10.00 40.89 -6.09
C VAL A 205 10.78 42.06 -5.51
N SER A 206 10.16 42.78 -4.60
CA SER A 206 10.81 43.84 -3.82
C SER A 206 11.82 43.26 -2.83
N GLY A 207 13.05 43.75 -2.88
CA GLY A 207 14.13 43.45 -1.93
C GLY A 207 15.43 44.13 -2.38
N THR A 208 16.31 44.48 -1.44
CA THR A 208 17.59 45.16 -1.73
C THR A 208 18.77 44.20 -1.79
N GLU A 209 18.68 43.06 -1.10
CA GLU A 209 19.71 42.02 -1.05
C GLU A 209 19.03 40.65 -1.19
N PHE A 210 19.65 39.75 -1.95
CA PHE A 210 19.16 38.39 -2.20
C PHE A 210 20.34 37.42 -2.18
N ALA A 211 20.34 36.47 -1.25
CA ALA A 211 21.40 35.46 -1.15
C ALA A 211 21.17 34.29 -2.14
N GLY A 212 19.91 34.04 -2.51
CA GLY A 212 19.49 33.04 -3.49
C GLY A 212 18.94 33.67 -4.77
N ALA A 213 19.17 33.00 -5.89
CA ALA A 213 18.60 33.39 -7.18
C ALA A 213 17.06 33.48 -7.11
N LEU A 214 16.42 32.47 -6.50
CA LEU A 214 14.97 32.36 -6.34
C LEU A 214 14.44 32.85 -4.98
N ASP A 215 15.19 33.72 -4.28
CA ASP A 215 14.68 34.31 -3.02
C ASP A 215 13.33 35.03 -3.23
N GLY A 216 12.38 34.77 -2.33
CA GLY A 216 11.03 35.33 -2.41
C GLY A 216 10.07 34.61 -3.36
N ILE A 217 10.51 33.50 -3.97
CA ILE A 217 9.68 32.50 -4.68
C ILE A 217 9.17 31.44 -3.69
N ARG A 218 7.94 30.97 -3.88
CA ARG A 218 7.27 29.98 -3.02
C ARG A 218 6.77 28.78 -3.80
N VAL A 219 7.18 27.59 -3.38
CA VAL A 219 6.90 26.34 -4.11
C VAL A 219 6.12 25.40 -3.20
N LEU A 220 4.93 25.00 -3.63
CA LEU A 220 4.25 23.83 -3.08
C LEU A 220 4.65 22.62 -3.90
N ASP A 221 5.34 21.67 -3.27
CA ASP A 221 5.77 20.44 -3.88
C ASP A 221 4.81 19.30 -3.48
N LEU A 222 4.02 18.81 -4.44
CA LEU A 222 3.13 17.65 -4.32
C LEU A 222 3.58 16.51 -5.26
N THR A 223 4.89 16.37 -5.45
CA THR A 223 5.49 15.30 -6.28
C THR A 223 5.95 14.11 -5.44
N ARG A 224 6.35 12.99 -6.05
CA ARG A 224 6.89 11.81 -5.33
C ARG A 224 7.97 11.09 -6.14
N VAL A 225 8.66 10.15 -5.48
CA VAL A 225 9.73 9.30 -6.02
C VAL A 225 11.02 10.09 -6.25
N LEU A 226 11.40 10.42 -7.48
CA LEU A 226 12.73 10.99 -7.78
C LEU A 226 12.64 12.29 -8.58
N ALA A 227 12.17 12.24 -9.82
CA ALA A 227 12.16 13.38 -10.74
C ALA A 227 11.52 14.66 -10.18
N GLY A 228 10.26 14.58 -9.74
CA GLY A 228 9.58 15.72 -9.13
C GLY A 228 10.23 16.20 -7.82
N PRO A 229 10.59 15.31 -6.88
CA PRO A 229 11.29 15.71 -5.67
C PRO A 229 12.65 16.37 -5.94
N THR A 230 13.38 15.95 -6.98
CA THR A 230 14.60 16.58 -7.49
C THR A 230 14.34 18.00 -8.01
N CYS A 231 13.24 18.26 -8.73
CA CYS A 231 12.83 19.62 -9.09
C CYS A 231 12.66 20.51 -7.84
N GLY A 232 11.90 20.03 -6.85
CA GLY A 232 11.72 20.74 -5.59
C GLY A 232 13.05 21.00 -4.86
N ARG A 233 13.99 20.04 -4.91
CA ARG A 233 15.36 20.19 -4.38
C ARG A 233 16.14 21.27 -5.11
N THR A 234 16.16 21.26 -6.45
CA THR A 234 16.85 22.28 -7.27
C THR A 234 16.28 23.68 -7.05
N LEU A 235 14.95 23.84 -6.95
CA LEU A 235 14.34 25.15 -6.67
C LEU A 235 14.68 25.66 -5.26
N ALA A 236 14.69 24.77 -4.25
CA ALA A 236 15.12 25.12 -2.89
C ALA A 236 16.61 25.48 -2.82
N ALA A 237 17.45 24.73 -3.53
CA ALA A 237 18.89 24.96 -3.64
C ALA A 237 19.20 26.32 -4.31
N HIS A 238 18.44 26.70 -5.34
CA HIS A 238 18.51 28.05 -5.92
C HIS A 238 17.84 29.15 -5.07
N GLY A 239 17.18 28.80 -3.95
CA GLY A 239 16.78 29.74 -2.90
C GLY A 239 15.27 29.89 -2.64
N ALA A 240 14.41 29.10 -3.28
CA ALA A 240 12.96 29.20 -3.06
C ALA A 240 12.52 28.62 -1.69
N ASP A 241 11.43 29.17 -1.12
CA ASP A 241 10.76 28.60 0.05
C ASP A 241 9.85 27.45 -0.40
N THR A 242 10.43 26.24 -0.46
CA THR A 242 9.76 25.03 -0.94
C THR A 242 9.19 24.22 0.22
N LEU A 243 7.86 24.03 0.24
CA LEU A 243 7.15 23.15 1.17
C LEU A 243 6.70 21.88 0.45
N PHE A 244 7.30 20.75 0.81
CA PHE A 244 6.85 19.42 0.39
C PHE A 244 5.61 19.00 1.19
N VAL A 245 4.54 18.65 0.48
CA VAL A 245 3.24 18.24 1.01
C VAL A 245 2.92 16.84 0.49
N THR A 246 2.91 15.85 1.40
CA THR A 246 2.50 14.46 1.09
C THR A 246 1.25 14.07 1.87
N SER A 247 0.63 12.94 1.52
CA SER A 247 -0.47 12.36 2.32
C SER A 247 0.09 11.38 3.34
N PRO A 248 -0.41 11.37 4.60
CA PRO A 248 -0.02 10.39 5.61
C PRO A 248 -0.45 8.95 5.26
N ASN A 249 -1.36 8.79 4.29
CA ASN A 249 -1.84 7.50 3.80
C ASN A 249 -0.94 6.89 2.70
N LEU A 250 0.20 7.50 2.40
CA LEU A 250 1.15 7.04 1.39
C LEU A 250 2.46 6.57 2.04
N PRO A 251 3.06 5.45 1.60
CA PRO A 251 4.25 4.90 2.23
C PRO A 251 5.47 5.78 1.99
N ASP A 252 6.21 6.07 3.07
CA ASP A 252 7.52 6.72 3.07
C ASP A 252 8.52 5.98 2.15
N LEU A 253 9.42 6.73 1.52
CA LEU A 253 10.50 6.24 0.67
C LEU A 253 11.84 6.78 1.20
N PRO A 254 12.26 6.44 2.43
CA PRO A 254 13.33 7.15 3.15
C PRO A 254 14.70 7.19 2.45
N VAL A 255 14.96 6.30 1.48
CA VAL A 255 16.18 6.33 0.65
C VAL A 255 16.16 7.44 -0.42
N LEU A 256 14.96 7.83 -0.86
CA LEU A 256 14.74 8.96 -1.79
C LEU A 256 14.38 10.23 -1.02
N ASP A 257 13.47 10.13 -0.05
CA ASP A 257 12.92 11.28 0.67
C ASP A 257 14.00 12.05 1.43
N VAL A 258 15.01 11.40 2.04
CA VAL A 258 16.08 12.10 2.78
C VAL A 258 16.97 12.94 1.86
N ASP A 259 17.45 12.40 0.75
CA ASP A 259 18.28 13.15 -0.20
C ASP A 259 17.46 14.22 -0.94
N THR A 260 16.25 13.89 -1.37
CA THR A 260 15.41 14.79 -2.18
C THR A 260 14.66 15.86 -1.36
N THR A 261 14.61 15.78 -0.02
CA THR A 261 14.03 16.84 0.84
C THR A 261 15.05 17.86 1.37
N ARG A 262 16.34 17.73 1.05
CA ARG A 262 17.36 18.75 1.38
C ARG A 262 16.93 20.14 0.90
N GLY A 263 16.97 21.12 1.81
CA GLY A 263 16.54 22.50 1.57
C GLY A 263 15.02 22.73 1.57
N LYS A 264 14.19 21.68 1.57
CA LYS A 264 12.72 21.80 1.62
C LYS A 264 12.20 21.74 3.05
N ARG A 265 11.04 22.35 3.29
CA ARG A 265 10.18 22.05 4.45
C ARG A 265 9.30 20.84 4.10
N THR A 266 8.76 20.15 5.09
CA THR A 266 7.99 18.89 4.92
C THR A 266 6.78 18.84 5.83
N THR A 267 5.60 18.57 5.27
CA THR A 267 4.37 18.42 6.03
C THR A 267 3.44 17.36 5.42
N GLN A 268 2.47 16.91 6.21
CA GLN A 268 1.49 15.91 5.79
C GLN A 268 0.07 16.49 5.83
N LEU A 269 -0.70 16.28 4.76
CA LEU A 269 -2.12 16.67 4.64
C LEU A 269 -2.90 15.53 3.98
N ASP A 270 -3.96 15.04 4.62
CA ASP A 270 -4.87 14.08 3.99
C ASP A 270 -6.00 14.81 3.27
N LEU A 271 -5.87 14.99 1.95
CA LEU A 271 -6.85 15.69 1.12
C LEU A 271 -8.23 15.00 1.00
N ASN A 272 -8.44 13.88 1.69
CA ASN A 272 -9.77 13.30 1.92
C ASN A 272 -10.48 13.90 3.16
N ILE A 273 -9.72 14.54 4.07
CA ILE A 273 -10.22 15.32 5.21
C ILE A 273 -10.53 16.75 4.73
N PRO A 274 -11.75 17.28 4.94
CA PRO A 274 -12.11 18.62 4.45
C PRO A 274 -11.21 19.75 4.96
N LYS A 275 -10.76 19.67 6.22
CA LYS A 275 -9.88 20.66 6.85
C LYS A 275 -8.47 20.67 6.25
N ASP A 276 -7.91 19.51 5.95
CA ASP A 276 -6.58 19.39 5.33
C ASP A 276 -6.63 19.87 3.88
N LYS A 277 -7.74 19.61 3.18
CA LYS A 277 -8.02 20.23 1.88
C LYS A 277 -8.11 21.76 1.98
N GLU A 278 -8.90 22.30 2.91
CA GLU A 278 -9.01 23.74 3.17
C GLU A 278 -7.63 24.36 3.47
N THR A 279 -6.83 23.67 4.27
CA THR A 279 -5.43 24.05 4.58
C THR A 279 -4.55 24.09 3.34
N LEU A 280 -4.68 23.13 2.41
CA LEU A 280 -3.96 23.19 1.13
C LEU A 280 -4.48 24.32 0.22
N GLN A 281 -5.77 24.64 0.23
CA GLN A 281 -6.31 25.79 -0.51
C GLN A 281 -5.77 27.13 0.05
N ASP A 282 -5.62 27.26 1.37
CA ASP A 282 -4.97 28.42 1.97
C ASP A 282 -3.46 28.49 1.70
N LEU A 283 -2.78 27.34 1.61
CA LEU A 283 -1.38 27.29 1.14
C LEU A 283 -1.26 27.70 -0.34
N VAL A 284 -2.20 27.30 -1.21
CA VAL A 284 -2.24 27.75 -2.62
C VAL A 284 -2.34 29.27 -2.71
N LYS A 285 -3.16 29.91 -1.86
CA LYS A 285 -3.24 31.38 -1.71
C LYS A 285 -1.96 32.01 -1.12
N GLY A 286 -0.88 31.26 -0.92
CA GLY A 286 0.45 31.76 -0.57
C GLY A 286 1.55 31.33 -1.55
N ALA A 287 1.22 30.58 -2.60
CA ALA A 287 2.19 29.96 -3.51
C ALA A 287 2.46 30.81 -4.77
N ASP A 288 3.60 30.53 -5.41
CA ASP A 288 4.01 31.08 -6.70
C ASP A 288 4.18 29.96 -7.74
N VAL A 289 4.63 28.79 -7.29
CA VAL A 289 4.75 27.54 -8.05
C VAL A 289 4.00 26.41 -7.33
N PHE A 290 3.28 25.58 -8.08
CA PHE A 290 2.61 24.37 -7.59
C PHE A 290 3.09 23.16 -8.41
N LEU A 291 4.04 22.37 -7.88
CA LEU A 291 4.56 21.17 -8.53
C LEU A 291 3.69 19.96 -8.20
N GLN A 292 3.40 19.10 -9.17
CA GLN A 292 2.70 17.84 -8.94
C GLN A 292 3.12 16.73 -9.91
N ALA A 293 3.17 15.50 -9.40
CA ALA A 293 3.49 14.29 -10.17
C ALA A 293 2.46 13.16 -9.91
N TYR A 294 1.22 13.54 -9.60
CA TYR A 294 0.10 12.59 -9.54
C TYR A 294 -0.39 12.29 -10.96
N ARG A 295 -1.11 11.17 -11.11
CA ARG A 295 -1.80 10.82 -12.36
C ARG A 295 -2.64 12.00 -12.88
N PRO A 296 -2.83 12.13 -14.21
CA PRO A 296 -3.86 12.98 -14.79
C PRO A 296 -5.20 12.82 -14.04
N GLY A 297 -5.80 13.95 -13.68
CA GLY A 297 -7.04 14.00 -12.90
C GLY A 297 -6.88 13.81 -11.37
N GLY A 298 -5.78 13.25 -10.85
CA GLY A 298 -5.66 12.81 -9.44
C GLY A 298 -5.74 13.91 -8.38
N LEU A 299 -5.24 15.12 -8.69
CA LEU A 299 -5.46 16.32 -7.87
C LEU A 299 -6.69 17.12 -8.33
N LYS A 300 -7.03 17.08 -9.62
CA LYS A 300 -8.19 17.78 -10.19
C LYS A 300 -9.53 17.27 -9.65
N THR A 301 -9.70 15.96 -9.44
CA THR A 301 -10.90 15.40 -8.77
C THR A 301 -11.05 15.84 -7.32
N ARG A 302 -9.96 16.31 -6.69
CA ARG A 302 -9.96 16.91 -5.34
C ARG A 302 -10.15 18.42 -5.35
N GLY A 303 -10.22 19.06 -6.52
CA GLY A 303 -10.35 20.52 -6.69
C GLY A 303 -9.02 21.27 -6.79
N PHE A 304 -7.91 20.56 -7.05
CA PHE A 304 -6.59 21.14 -7.30
C PHE A 304 -6.12 20.84 -8.73
N GLY A 305 -6.98 21.11 -9.72
CA GLY A 305 -6.56 21.12 -11.13
C GLY A 305 -5.83 22.43 -11.47
N PRO A 306 -5.13 22.51 -12.62
CA PRO A 306 -4.47 23.74 -13.06
C PRO A 306 -5.44 24.91 -13.08
N GLU A 307 -6.62 24.69 -13.68
CA GLU A 307 -7.65 25.71 -13.82
C GLU A 307 -8.40 26.00 -12.51
N ASP A 308 -8.16 25.27 -11.42
CA ASP A 308 -8.74 25.52 -10.09
C ASP A 308 -7.74 26.25 -9.19
N VAL A 309 -6.49 25.80 -9.19
CA VAL A 309 -5.37 26.44 -8.50
C VAL A 309 -5.13 27.87 -9.00
N ALA A 310 -5.30 28.12 -10.31
CA ALA A 310 -5.27 29.46 -10.90
C ALA A 310 -6.44 30.38 -10.45
N LYS A 311 -7.59 29.83 -10.02
CA LYS A 311 -8.70 30.64 -9.47
C LYS A 311 -8.40 31.07 -8.04
N ASP A 312 -7.90 30.14 -7.22
CA ASP A 312 -7.54 30.40 -5.82
C ASP A 312 -6.29 31.29 -5.74
N ARG A 313 -5.41 31.25 -6.76
CA ARG A 313 -4.19 32.06 -6.85
C ARG A 313 -3.86 32.44 -8.31
N PRO A 314 -4.39 33.58 -8.82
CA PRO A 314 -4.03 34.10 -10.13
C PRO A 314 -2.56 34.54 -10.20
N GLY A 315 -1.89 34.23 -11.30
CA GLY A 315 -0.46 34.41 -11.52
C GLY A 315 0.37 33.29 -10.87
N ILE A 316 -0.06 32.03 -11.04
CA ILE A 316 0.67 30.85 -10.57
C ILE A 316 1.26 30.03 -11.71
N VAL A 317 2.43 29.44 -11.45
CA VAL A 317 3.03 28.41 -12.30
C VAL A 317 2.64 27.03 -11.78
N TYR A 318 1.66 26.38 -12.41
CA TYR A 318 1.27 25.01 -12.10
C TYR A 318 2.11 24.04 -12.93
N ALA A 319 2.92 23.19 -12.31
CA ALA A 319 3.86 22.32 -12.99
C ALA A 319 3.50 20.84 -12.81
N THR A 320 3.36 20.12 -13.92
CA THR A 320 3.03 18.70 -13.97
C THR A 320 4.21 17.90 -14.49
N LEU A 321 4.53 16.79 -13.83
CA LEU A 321 5.37 15.75 -14.39
C LEU A 321 4.50 14.59 -14.90
N SER A 322 4.54 14.31 -16.20
CA SER A 322 3.87 13.17 -16.86
C SER A 322 4.91 12.21 -17.44
N ALA A 323 4.70 10.90 -17.27
CA ALA A 323 5.66 9.93 -17.76
C ALA A 323 5.59 9.70 -19.29
N TYR A 324 4.49 10.06 -19.93
CA TYR A 324 4.22 9.65 -21.32
C TYR A 324 3.71 10.76 -22.24
N GLY A 325 2.98 11.75 -21.70
CA GLY A 325 2.27 12.73 -22.54
C GLY A 325 1.09 13.37 -21.81
N TYR A 326 0.47 14.36 -22.46
CA TYR A 326 -0.93 14.74 -22.24
C TYR A 326 -1.87 14.08 -23.27
N ASP A 327 -1.31 13.40 -24.27
CA ASP A 327 -1.97 12.75 -25.41
C ASP A 327 -1.42 11.33 -25.68
N GLY A 328 -1.99 10.68 -26.69
CA GLY A 328 -1.68 9.29 -27.03
C GLY A 328 -2.14 8.26 -25.99
N GLU A 329 -1.90 6.99 -26.31
CA GLU A 329 -2.50 5.84 -25.61
C GLU A 329 -1.94 5.58 -24.20
N LEU A 330 -0.75 6.12 -23.88
CA LEU A 330 -0.04 5.83 -22.63
C LEU A 330 -0.12 6.93 -21.57
N LYS A 331 -0.70 8.11 -21.88
CA LYS A 331 -0.74 9.28 -20.96
C LYS A 331 -1.27 8.99 -19.54
N ASP A 332 -2.24 8.08 -19.42
CA ASP A 332 -2.89 7.72 -18.14
C ASP A 332 -2.23 6.51 -17.45
N LYS A 333 -1.16 5.94 -18.04
CA LYS A 333 -0.40 4.81 -17.50
C LYS A 333 0.66 5.27 -16.51
N LYS A 334 1.09 4.36 -15.63
CA LYS A 334 2.18 4.59 -14.69
C LYS A 334 3.51 4.40 -15.41
N GLY A 335 4.36 5.43 -15.43
CA GLY A 335 5.74 5.31 -15.88
C GLY A 335 6.72 5.62 -14.76
N PHE A 336 7.94 5.13 -14.94
CA PHE A 336 9.13 5.28 -14.10
C PHE A 336 10.34 5.21 -15.05
N ASP A 337 11.46 5.86 -14.76
CA ASP A 337 12.68 5.83 -15.60
C ASP A 337 12.98 4.41 -16.18
N SER A 338 13.03 3.38 -15.34
CA SER A 338 13.28 2.00 -15.78
C SER A 338 12.25 1.41 -16.78
N LEU A 339 11.00 1.86 -16.78
CA LEU A 339 10.00 1.48 -17.79
C LEU A 339 10.15 2.35 -19.06
N LEU A 340 10.62 3.59 -18.91
CA LEU A 340 10.82 4.53 -20.00
C LEU A 340 12.03 4.16 -20.86
N GLN A 341 13.14 3.74 -20.25
CA GLN A 341 14.28 3.14 -20.95
C GLN A 341 13.88 1.88 -21.75
N ALA A 342 12.91 1.11 -21.24
CA ALA A 342 12.52 -0.18 -21.82
C ALA A 342 11.55 -0.01 -23.00
N ILE A 343 10.62 0.94 -22.92
CA ILE A 343 9.66 1.22 -23.99
C ILE A 343 10.25 2.07 -25.13
N SER A 344 11.32 2.84 -24.86
CA SER A 344 11.93 3.76 -25.81
C SER A 344 12.84 3.12 -26.86
N GLY A 345 13.43 1.97 -26.56
CA GLY A 345 14.56 1.43 -27.33
C GLY A 345 15.89 1.43 -26.58
N MET A 346 16.03 2.25 -25.54
CA MET A 346 17.34 2.57 -24.95
C MET A 346 18.06 1.35 -24.36
N ASN A 347 17.34 0.45 -23.68
CA ASN A 347 17.98 -0.74 -23.09
C ASN A 347 18.48 -1.75 -24.13
N VAL A 348 17.94 -1.74 -25.35
CA VAL A 348 18.45 -2.57 -26.46
C VAL A 348 19.69 -1.94 -27.06
N ALA A 349 19.68 -0.61 -27.29
CA ALA A 349 20.83 0.10 -27.88
C ALA A 349 22.06 0.08 -26.95
N GLU A 350 21.88 0.37 -25.66
CA GLU A 350 22.94 0.29 -24.63
C GLU A 350 23.53 -1.14 -24.55
N ALA A 351 22.70 -2.18 -24.68
CA ALA A 351 23.18 -3.58 -24.69
C ALA A 351 23.92 -3.95 -25.98
N GLN A 352 23.43 -3.49 -27.14
CA GLN A 352 24.04 -3.76 -28.44
C GLN A 352 25.41 -3.07 -28.56
N ALA A 353 25.51 -1.79 -28.20
CA ALA A 353 26.78 -1.06 -28.19
C ALA A 353 27.78 -1.70 -27.21
N TYR A 354 27.36 -2.07 -26.00
CA TYR A 354 28.23 -2.78 -25.06
C TYR A 354 28.72 -4.12 -25.61
N LYS A 355 27.86 -4.84 -26.33
CA LYS A 355 28.22 -6.10 -27.01
C LYS A 355 29.22 -5.90 -28.15
N GLU A 356 29.07 -4.83 -28.92
CA GLU A 356 30.00 -4.46 -30.00
C GLU A 356 31.39 -4.10 -29.45
N TYR A 357 31.46 -3.37 -28.35
CA TYR A 357 32.71 -3.07 -27.64
C TYR A 357 33.41 -4.32 -27.09
N ILE A 358 32.67 -5.23 -26.45
CA ILE A 358 33.24 -6.50 -25.96
C ILE A 358 33.70 -7.38 -27.15
N ALA A 359 33.06 -7.28 -28.32
CA ALA A 359 33.52 -7.95 -29.53
C ALA A 359 34.82 -7.33 -30.10
N SER A 360 34.93 -6.00 -30.19
CA SER A 360 36.13 -5.34 -30.74
C SER A 360 37.36 -5.50 -29.83
N THR A 361 37.14 -5.57 -28.51
CA THR A 361 38.19 -5.90 -27.51
C THR A 361 38.50 -7.39 -27.38
N GLY A 362 37.80 -8.28 -28.12
CA GLY A 362 38.08 -9.72 -28.18
C GLY A 362 37.55 -10.55 -27.00
N GLY A 363 36.62 -10.01 -26.19
CA GLY A 363 35.94 -10.73 -25.12
C GLY A 363 34.80 -11.63 -25.62
N ASP A 364 34.31 -12.53 -24.75
CA ASP A 364 33.15 -13.38 -25.10
C ASP A 364 31.84 -12.58 -24.98
N THR A 365 31.01 -12.65 -26.02
CA THR A 365 29.73 -11.95 -26.14
C THR A 365 28.50 -12.85 -26.04
N LYS A 366 28.68 -14.15 -25.77
CA LYS A 366 27.58 -15.14 -25.70
C LYS A 366 26.66 -14.94 -24.49
N ASP A 367 27.26 -14.71 -23.32
CA ASP A 367 26.55 -14.63 -22.03
C ASP A 367 26.22 -13.18 -21.61
N LEU A 368 26.45 -12.20 -22.49
CA LEU A 368 26.10 -10.80 -22.24
C LEU A 368 24.57 -10.61 -22.20
N PRO A 369 24.05 -9.76 -21.28
CA PRO A 369 22.62 -9.54 -21.17
C PRO A 369 22.07 -8.84 -22.43
N PRO A 370 20.92 -9.27 -22.97
CA PRO A 370 20.33 -8.69 -24.19
C PRO A 370 19.68 -7.32 -23.96
N LEU A 371 19.64 -6.86 -22.71
CA LEU A 371 19.12 -5.57 -22.26
C LEU A 371 20.02 -5.04 -21.15
N ARG A 372 20.44 -3.78 -21.23
CA ARG A 372 21.34 -3.14 -20.27
C ARG A 372 20.69 -1.83 -19.80
N ALA A 373 20.60 -1.67 -18.48
CA ALA A 373 20.10 -0.44 -17.87
C ALA A 373 21.16 0.66 -17.91
N LEU A 374 20.74 1.92 -17.99
CA LEU A 374 21.65 3.05 -17.72
C LEU A 374 22.22 2.94 -16.29
N PRO A 375 23.45 3.40 -16.04
CA PRO A 375 24.10 3.31 -14.72
C PRO A 375 23.40 4.11 -13.60
N MET A 376 22.52 5.05 -13.97
CA MET A 376 21.78 5.97 -13.09
C MET A 376 20.33 6.15 -13.59
N GLN A 377 19.44 6.72 -12.77
CA GLN A 377 18.08 7.11 -13.19
C GLN A 377 18.10 8.45 -13.96
N ALA A 378 18.78 8.44 -15.11
CA ALA A 378 19.10 9.66 -15.86
C ALA A 378 17.86 10.39 -16.41
N ILE A 379 16.79 9.67 -16.75
CA ILE A 379 15.54 10.28 -17.26
C ILE A 379 14.82 10.98 -16.12
N ASP A 380 14.71 10.34 -14.96
CA ASP A 380 14.08 10.95 -13.78
C ASP A 380 14.85 12.21 -13.33
N HIS A 381 16.18 12.14 -13.18
CA HIS A 381 16.98 13.29 -12.78
C HIS A 381 16.98 14.41 -13.84
N ALA A 382 17.19 14.10 -15.12
CA ALA A 382 17.14 15.09 -16.20
C ALA A 382 15.79 15.82 -16.26
N ALA A 383 14.68 15.08 -16.14
CA ALA A 383 13.36 15.68 -16.13
C ALA A 383 13.05 16.46 -14.85
N GLY A 384 13.64 16.08 -13.71
CA GLY A 384 13.57 16.87 -12.48
C GLY A 384 14.27 18.22 -12.61
N GLN A 385 15.47 18.24 -13.20
CA GLN A 385 16.17 19.48 -13.53
C GLN A 385 15.40 20.29 -14.59
N LEU A 386 14.88 19.64 -15.64
CA LEU A 386 14.02 20.29 -16.63
C LEU A 386 12.71 20.82 -16.04
N LEU A 387 12.17 20.26 -14.95
CA LEU A 387 10.97 20.81 -14.29
C LEU A 387 11.29 22.05 -13.44
N ALA A 388 12.55 22.21 -12.99
CA ALA A 388 13.05 23.44 -12.40
C ALA A 388 13.45 24.48 -13.47
N PHE A 389 13.80 24.03 -14.68
CA PHE A 389 13.99 24.87 -15.87
C PHE A 389 12.65 25.19 -16.52
N TRP A 390 12.07 26.35 -16.20
CA TRP A 390 10.88 26.82 -16.94
C TRP A 390 11.21 26.96 -18.43
N HIS A 391 10.28 26.50 -19.28
CA HIS A 391 10.33 26.48 -20.75
C HIS A 391 11.15 25.29 -21.39
N HIS A 392 10.93 24.95 -22.68
CA HIS A 392 11.13 23.62 -23.30
C HIS A 392 12.34 23.28 -24.23
N HIS A 393 12.42 21.96 -24.47
CA HIS A 393 12.94 21.22 -25.64
C HIS A 393 14.44 20.88 -25.70
N CYS A 394 14.73 19.64 -25.29
CA CYS A 394 16.03 18.99 -25.40
C CYS A 394 16.02 17.97 -26.56
N THR A 395 17.07 18.00 -27.38
CA THR A 395 17.46 16.89 -28.27
C THR A 395 18.70 16.21 -27.70
N LEU A 396 18.60 14.92 -27.35
CA LEU A 396 19.76 14.10 -26.94
C LEU A 396 20.33 13.28 -28.12
N GLN A 397 20.04 13.66 -29.37
CA GLN A 397 20.09 12.80 -30.57
C GLN A 397 21.46 12.27 -31.03
N ASP A 398 22.53 12.50 -30.28
CA ASP A 398 23.85 11.95 -30.55
C ASP A 398 24.15 10.71 -29.71
N TYR A 399 24.87 9.75 -30.30
CA TYR A 399 25.39 8.56 -29.64
C TYR A 399 26.92 8.56 -29.71
N TYR A 400 27.59 7.89 -28.75
CA TYR A 400 29.03 7.64 -28.86
C TYR A 400 29.34 6.36 -29.63
N SER A 401 30.56 6.26 -30.16
CA SER A 401 31.08 4.98 -30.63
C SER A 401 31.13 3.99 -29.45
N PRO A 402 30.95 2.67 -29.67
CA PRO A 402 31.12 1.67 -28.61
C PRO A 402 32.50 1.73 -27.93
N GLU A 403 33.54 2.09 -28.68
CA GLU A 403 34.93 2.13 -28.23
C GLU A 403 35.18 3.33 -27.30
N ASP A 404 34.63 4.50 -27.61
CA ASP A 404 34.66 5.64 -26.70
C ASP A 404 33.80 5.36 -25.45
N ALA A 405 32.55 4.94 -25.64
CA ALA A 405 31.52 4.79 -24.61
C ALA A 405 31.93 3.87 -23.45
N PHE A 406 32.71 2.82 -23.74
CA PHE A 406 33.06 1.77 -22.77
C PHE A 406 34.57 1.50 -22.64
N GLY A 407 35.40 2.11 -23.50
CA GLY A 407 36.87 2.08 -23.39
C GLY A 407 37.46 3.30 -22.69
N ASN A 408 36.82 4.47 -22.82
CA ASN A 408 37.29 5.74 -22.24
C ASN A 408 36.40 6.24 -21.06
N GLY A 409 35.29 5.56 -20.76
CA GLY A 409 34.39 5.92 -19.66
C GLY A 409 35.00 5.61 -18.29
N GLU A 410 34.77 6.51 -17.33
CA GLU A 410 35.09 6.26 -15.92
C GLU A 410 33.86 5.72 -15.18
N PRO A 411 33.92 4.54 -14.53
CA PRO A 411 32.76 4.01 -13.81
C PRO A 411 32.36 4.91 -12.64
N LEU A 412 31.08 4.87 -12.27
CA LEU A 412 30.58 5.54 -11.05
C LEU A 412 31.25 4.94 -9.81
N PRO A 413 31.72 5.74 -8.84
CA PRO A 413 32.37 5.22 -7.63
C PRO A 413 31.46 4.27 -6.84
N PRO A 414 32.02 3.20 -6.23
CA PRO A 414 31.24 2.23 -5.48
C PRO A 414 30.67 2.82 -4.17
N ARG A 415 29.46 2.41 -3.81
CA ARG A 415 28.83 2.75 -2.52
C ARG A 415 29.53 1.99 -1.38
N GLY A 416 30.33 2.68 -0.56
CA GLY A 416 31.10 2.06 0.53
C GLY A 416 31.47 3.02 1.67
N LEU A 417 32.02 2.46 2.74
CA LEU A 417 32.64 3.19 3.85
C LEU A 417 34.08 2.69 4.04
N PRO A 418 35.11 3.58 4.13
CA PRO A 418 35.03 5.03 3.91
C PRO A 418 34.49 5.38 2.51
N LEU A 419 33.93 6.58 2.36
CA LEU A 419 33.51 7.09 1.05
C LEU A 419 34.73 7.19 0.13
N ASP A 420 34.51 6.97 -1.17
CA ASP A 420 35.54 7.22 -2.19
C ASP A 420 36.02 8.68 -2.13
N SER A 421 37.30 8.92 -2.43
CA SER A 421 37.89 10.26 -2.48
C SER A 421 37.18 11.23 -3.44
N GLU A 422 36.66 10.76 -4.57
CA GLU A 422 35.87 11.59 -5.49
C GLU A 422 34.55 12.02 -4.83
N ILE A 423 33.83 11.04 -4.27
CA ILE A 423 32.55 11.27 -3.59
C ILE A 423 32.71 12.17 -2.36
N ALA A 424 33.72 11.91 -1.53
CA ALA A 424 34.04 12.73 -0.36
C ALA A 424 34.42 14.17 -0.75
N GLY A 425 35.11 14.36 -1.89
CA GLY A 425 35.42 15.68 -2.46
C GLY A 425 34.21 16.42 -3.04
N LEU A 426 33.09 15.74 -3.30
CA LEU A 426 31.82 16.29 -3.78
C LEU A 426 30.74 16.42 -2.69
N CYS A 427 30.90 15.74 -1.56
CA CYS A 427 29.98 15.84 -0.44
C CYS A 427 29.98 17.24 0.24
N THR A 428 28.91 17.48 0.99
CA THR A 428 28.74 18.60 1.92
C THR A 428 27.91 18.11 3.12
N GLN A 429 28.11 18.72 4.29
CA GLN A 429 27.36 18.38 5.50
C GLN A 429 26.06 19.19 5.58
N VAL A 430 24.99 18.53 6.00
CA VAL A 430 23.62 19.05 6.04
C VAL A 430 23.03 18.71 7.40
N GLU A 431 22.76 19.72 8.23
CA GLU A 431 22.17 19.50 9.55
C GLU A 431 20.68 19.13 9.45
N GLN A 432 20.21 18.33 10.40
CA GLN A 432 18.77 18.03 10.51
C GLN A 432 17.97 19.27 10.88
N SER A 433 16.92 19.58 10.11
CA SER A 433 16.07 20.77 10.37
C SER A 433 15.35 20.66 11.71
N ILE A 434 15.34 21.74 12.48
CA ILE A 434 14.62 21.82 13.76
C ILE A 434 13.09 21.74 13.47
N PRO A 435 12.35 20.78 14.06
CA PRO A 435 10.91 20.68 13.85
C PRO A 435 10.14 21.91 14.37
N ASP A 436 9.00 22.25 13.73
CA ASP A 436 8.15 23.34 14.22
C ASP A 436 7.65 23.05 15.65
N ALA A 437 7.69 24.06 16.52
CA ALA A 437 7.44 23.91 17.96
C ALA A 437 6.19 23.06 18.28
N GLY A 438 6.37 22.00 19.08
CA GLY A 438 5.34 21.01 19.40
C GLY A 438 5.25 19.81 18.43
N LEU A 439 6.09 19.72 17.39
CA LEU A 439 6.28 18.52 16.56
C LEU A 439 7.55 17.71 16.91
N GLU A 440 8.36 18.23 17.84
CA GLU A 440 9.48 17.54 18.47
C GLU A 440 9.01 16.28 19.22
N LYS A 441 9.78 15.18 19.13
CA LYS A 441 9.53 13.96 19.90
C LYS A 441 10.52 13.94 21.09
N PRO A 442 10.09 13.64 22.34
CA PRO A 442 11.00 13.60 23.48
C PRO A 442 12.15 12.61 23.26
N GLY A 443 13.39 13.10 23.36
CA GLY A 443 14.59 12.28 23.10
C GLY A 443 14.94 12.09 21.62
N THR A 444 14.56 13.03 20.74
CA THR A 444 15.10 13.07 19.37
C THR A 444 16.57 13.53 19.41
N GLU A 445 17.48 12.71 18.89
CA GLU A 445 18.86 13.12 18.62
C GLU A 445 18.89 13.94 17.32
N HIS A 446 19.76 14.96 17.24
CA HIS A 446 19.98 15.70 15.98
C HIS A 446 20.99 14.94 15.13
N HIS A 447 20.59 14.58 13.91
CA HIS A 447 21.43 13.84 12.96
C HIS A 447 22.13 14.77 11.97
N CYS A 448 23.33 14.37 11.51
CA CYS A 448 24.07 15.07 10.47
C CYS A 448 24.13 14.23 9.19
N LEU A 449 23.82 14.84 8.04
CA LEU A 449 23.73 14.20 6.73
C LEU A 449 24.88 14.66 5.82
N SER A 450 25.74 13.73 5.40
CA SER A 450 26.71 13.98 4.33
C SER A 450 26.07 13.61 2.99
N ALA A 451 25.97 14.56 2.06
CA ALA A 451 25.32 14.36 0.76
C ALA A 451 26.02 15.13 -0.37
N ILE A 452 25.85 14.69 -1.62
CA ILE A 452 26.41 15.36 -2.80
C ILE A 452 25.89 16.80 -2.90
N ARG A 453 26.79 17.79 -2.97
CA ARG A 453 26.43 19.20 -3.23
C ARG A 453 25.95 19.38 -4.68
N HIS A 454 25.18 20.42 -4.95
CA HIS A 454 24.71 20.70 -6.32
C HIS A 454 25.89 20.96 -7.27
N ALA A 455 25.80 20.47 -8.51
CA ALA A 455 26.83 20.62 -9.54
C ALA A 455 26.84 22.01 -10.22
N ALA A 456 25.76 22.80 -10.06
CA ALA A 456 25.74 24.18 -10.52
C ALA A 456 26.50 25.12 -9.57
N VAL A 457 27.35 25.97 -10.14
CA VAL A 457 28.00 27.08 -9.43
C VAL A 457 27.52 28.39 -10.04
N LEU A 458 26.80 29.20 -9.26
CA LEU A 458 26.32 30.53 -9.63
C LEU A 458 27.24 31.58 -9.01
N SER A 459 27.78 32.50 -9.82
CA SER A 459 28.90 33.36 -9.38
C SER A 459 28.53 34.49 -8.42
N LYS A 460 27.24 34.77 -8.17
CA LYS A 460 26.77 35.85 -7.26
C LYS A 460 25.73 35.42 -6.25
N THR A 461 24.89 34.44 -6.56
CA THR A 461 23.98 33.79 -5.60
C THR A 461 24.31 32.31 -5.46
N PRO A 462 25.30 31.95 -4.61
CA PRO A 462 25.73 30.56 -4.42
C PRO A 462 24.56 29.64 -4.03
N VAL A 463 24.65 28.39 -4.47
CA VAL A 463 23.62 27.39 -4.20
C VAL A 463 23.54 27.07 -2.71
N ARG A 464 22.33 27.03 -2.16
CA ARG A 464 22.06 26.65 -0.77
C ARG A 464 22.14 25.14 -0.60
N VAL A 465 22.91 24.71 0.40
CA VAL A 465 22.92 23.33 0.90
C VAL A 465 21.64 23.03 1.70
N GLY A 466 21.17 24.01 2.46
CA GLY A 466 19.94 23.92 3.26
C GLY A 466 20.07 23.08 4.54
N GLU A 467 18.93 22.81 5.16
CA GLU A 467 18.77 21.79 6.21
C GLU A 467 18.07 20.55 5.63
N ALA A 468 18.15 19.41 6.31
CA ALA A 468 17.50 18.16 5.90
C ALA A 468 16.39 17.77 6.90
N PRO A 469 15.11 17.66 6.49
CA PRO A 469 14.05 17.30 7.42
C PRO A 469 14.11 15.88 7.99
N MET A 470 14.60 14.93 7.18
CA MET A 470 14.73 13.49 7.50
C MET A 470 13.43 12.76 7.92
N ARG A 471 12.29 13.46 7.95
CA ARG A 471 10.93 12.94 8.21
C ARG A 471 9.92 13.78 7.42
N LEU A 472 8.77 13.20 7.07
CA LEU A 472 7.77 13.83 6.20
C LEU A 472 6.83 14.82 6.93
N ASP A 473 6.87 14.83 8.26
CA ASP A 473 5.98 15.57 9.17
C ASP A 473 6.73 16.55 10.10
N ALA A 474 7.92 17.02 9.70
CA ALA A 474 8.76 17.89 10.54
C ALA A 474 8.18 19.31 10.74
N HIS A 475 7.40 19.80 9.78
CA HIS A 475 6.92 21.18 9.73
C HIS A 475 5.39 21.27 9.71
N ARG A 476 4.87 22.39 10.21
CA ARG A 476 3.44 22.74 10.14
C ARG A 476 3.08 23.14 8.70
N PRO A 477 1.83 22.89 8.26
CA PRO A 477 1.33 23.29 6.94
C PRO A 477 0.99 24.79 6.93
N ASN A 478 2.00 25.64 7.10
CA ASN A 478 1.87 27.10 7.07
C ASN A 478 2.84 27.73 6.06
N ALA A 479 2.39 28.77 5.37
CA ALA A 479 3.27 29.66 4.65
C ALA A 479 4.01 30.56 5.66
N ARG A 480 5.32 30.78 5.49
CA ARG A 480 6.02 31.89 6.15
C ARG A 480 5.43 33.22 5.65
N THR A 481 5.54 34.34 6.37
CA THR A 481 4.95 35.62 5.93
C THR A 481 5.72 36.22 4.73
N GLY A 482 5.03 36.53 3.61
CA GLY A 482 5.60 36.99 2.31
C GLY A 482 4.68 36.67 1.11
N VAL A 483 4.80 37.33 -0.06
CA VAL A 483 3.66 37.52 -1.02
C VAL A 483 4.00 37.71 -2.56
N TRP A 484 3.56 36.81 -3.50
CA TRP A 484 2.99 37.06 -4.90
C TRP A 484 3.66 36.82 -6.35
N ILE A 485 4.65 35.96 -6.69
CA ILE A 485 5.18 35.82 -8.12
C ILE A 485 4.32 34.88 -9.02
N VAL A 486 4.06 35.05 -10.34
CA VAL A 486 4.07 36.21 -11.29
C VAL A 486 2.84 36.09 -12.21
N GLY A 487 2.39 37.22 -12.78
CA GLY A 487 1.36 37.30 -13.83
C GLY A 487 1.47 36.36 -15.03
N LEU A 488 0.29 36.12 -15.62
CA LEU A 488 -0.10 35.01 -16.48
C LEU A 488 -0.06 33.66 -15.75
N ASP A 489 -1.22 33.05 -15.52
CA ASP A 489 -1.26 31.67 -15.04
C ASP A 489 -0.74 30.75 -16.14
N MET A 490 0.19 29.86 -15.78
CA MET A 490 0.81 28.93 -16.72
C MET A 490 0.75 27.50 -16.18
N CYS A 491 0.22 26.58 -16.99
CA CYS A 491 0.40 25.15 -16.77
C CYS A 491 1.61 24.69 -17.57
N MET A 492 2.68 24.30 -16.89
CA MET A 492 3.80 23.59 -17.47
C MET A 492 3.59 22.09 -17.30
N GLU A 493 3.81 21.31 -18.36
CA GLU A 493 3.65 19.85 -18.35
C GLU A 493 4.93 19.23 -18.97
N ILE A 494 5.67 18.44 -18.20
CA ILE A 494 6.88 17.74 -18.66
C ILE A 494 6.58 16.30 -18.99
N LEU A 495 7.22 15.83 -20.07
CA LEU A 495 7.11 14.47 -20.56
C LEU A 495 8.44 13.74 -20.29
N LEU A 496 8.41 12.73 -19.41
CA LEU A 496 9.52 11.76 -19.26
C LEU A 496 9.61 10.81 -20.47
N GLY A 497 8.63 10.86 -21.36
CA GLY A 497 8.48 9.94 -22.48
C GLY A 497 9.60 10.11 -23.52
N PRO A 498 9.98 9.04 -24.22
CA PRO A 498 10.82 9.18 -25.39
C PRO A 498 10.09 10.02 -26.45
N LEU A 499 10.55 11.25 -26.67
CA LEU A 499 10.35 11.90 -27.96
C LEU A 499 11.11 11.10 -28.99
N ILE A 500 10.40 10.58 -29.98
CA ILE A 500 10.84 9.42 -30.77
C ILE A 500 11.93 9.80 -31.78
N TRP A 501 13.02 9.03 -31.76
CA TRP A 501 14.34 9.43 -32.28
C TRP A 501 14.45 9.07 -33.76
N HIS A 502 13.70 9.80 -34.58
CA HIS A 502 13.36 9.35 -35.92
C HIS A 502 14.56 9.30 -36.87
N ASN A 503 15.12 8.11 -37.06
CA ASN A 503 15.91 7.78 -38.24
C ASN A 503 14.94 7.28 -39.35
N GLN A 504 15.18 7.62 -40.62
CA GLN A 504 14.28 7.29 -41.73
C GLN A 504 14.76 6.05 -42.50
N GLY A 505 13.97 4.96 -42.54
CA GLY A 505 14.43 3.72 -43.19
C GLY A 505 13.41 2.58 -43.39
N TYR A 506 12.51 2.74 -44.36
CA TYR A 506 11.87 1.68 -45.18
C TYR A 506 11.07 0.51 -44.51
N HIS A 507 10.38 -0.28 -45.36
CA HIS A 507 9.36 -1.28 -45.01
C HIS A 507 9.62 -2.66 -45.63
N GLY A 508 9.12 -3.72 -44.96
CA GLY A 508 8.92 -5.08 -45.49
C GLY A 508 7.82 -5.81 -44.70
N THR A 509 7.04 -6.70 -45.34
CA THR A 509 5.75 -7.21 -44.78
C THR A 509 5.53 -8.72 -44.95
N ALA A 510 5.03 -9.42 -43.92
CA ALA A 510 4.31 -10.70 -44.04
C ALA A 510 3.45 -11.05 -42.78
N LYS A 511 2.36 -11.82 -42.98
CA LYS A 511 1.55 -12.54 -41.96
C LYS A 511 0.99 -13.84 -42.59
N PRO A 512 0.91 -14.96 -41.86
CA PRO A 512 -0.38 -15.56 -41.43
C PRO A 512 -0.34 -15.99 -39.92
N SER A 513 -1.42 -16.15 -39.13
CA SER A 513 -2.67 -16.96 -39.22
C SER A 513 -2.42 -18.50 -39.04
N THR A 514 -3.22 -19.33 -38.31
CA THR A 514 -4.57 -19.15 -37.73
C THR A 514 -4.97 -20.23 -36.67
N LYS A 515 -5.66 -19.82 -35.58
CA LYS A 515 -6.81 -20.49 -34.86
C LYS A 515 -6.63 -21.82 -34.05
N PRO A 516 -7.60 -22.23 -33.18
CA PRO A 516 -7.33 -22.96 -31.91
C PRO A 516 -8.14 -24.28 -31.70
N GLY A 517 -8.06 -24.87 -30.49
CA GLY A 517 -8.91 -25.98 -30.02
C GLY A 517 -9.38 -25.87 -28.54
N HIS A 518 -10.50 -26.55 -28.21
CA HIS A 518 -11.00 -26.80 -26.84
C HIS A 518 -10.62 -28.25 -26.38
N GLN A 519 -10.92 -28.81 -25.19
CA GLN A 519 -11.83 -28.49 -24.07
C GLN A 519 -11.51 -29.35 -22.80
N LYS A 520 -12.26 -29.10 -21.69
CA LYS A 520 -12.63 -29.98 -20.54
C LYS A 520 -11.83 -29.95 -19.23
N GLN A 521 -12.59 -30.13 -18.13
CA GLN A 521 -12.18 -30.32 -16.72
C GLN A 521 -12.16 -31.82 -16.35
N PRO A 522 -11.73 -32.22 -15.14
CA PRO A 522 -12.75 -32.64 -14.14
C PRO A 522 -12.42 -32.49 -12.63
N SER A 523 -13.49 -32.39 -11.83
CA SER A 523 -13.69 -32.97 -10.47
C SER A 523 -12.88 -32.52 -9.23
N GLN A 524 -13.48 -32.76 -8.05
CA GLN A 524 -13.02 -32.39 -6.70
C GLN A 524 -12.44 -33.59 -5.92
N THR A 525 -11.59 -33.35 -4.91
CA THR A 525 -11.29 -34.30 -3.82
C THR A 525 -11.16 -33.60 -2.45
N ASN A 526 -11.14 -34.38 -1.36
CA ASN A 526 -11.43 -33.92 0.01
C ASN A 526 -10.24 -33.29 0.76
N VAL A 527 -10.51 -32.25 1.56
CA VAL A 527 -9.58 -31.68 2.55
C VAL A 527 -10.19 -31.78 3.96
N SER A 528 -9.78 -32.79 4.74
CA SER A 528 -10.29 -33.01 6.11
C SER A 528 -9.28 -33.68 7.07
N LYS A 529 -8.03 -33.19 7.08
CA LYS A 529 -7.00 -33.42 8.11
C LYS A 529 -6.01 -32.24 8.10
N LEU A 530 -5.38 -31.98 9.27
CA LEU A 530 -4.52 -30.81 9.57
C LEU A 530 -5.20 -29.43 9.46
N LEU A 531 -5.57 -28.85 10.62
CA LEU A 531 -5.98 -27.43 10.71
C LEU A 531 -5.68 -26.77 12.08
N THR A 532 -5.38 -27.55 13.12
CA THR A 532 -5.21 -27.07 14.52
C THR A 532 -3.97 -26.23 14.79
N LYS A 533 -3.03 -26.10 13.85
CA LYS A 533 -1.75 -25.38 14.02
C LYS A 533 -1.77 -23.92 13.52
N PHE A 534 -2.81 -23.53 12.76
CA PHE A 534 -2.90 -22.22 12.07
C PHE A 534 -4.17 -21.44 12.43
N ALA A 535 -4.92 -21.86 13.44
CA ALA A 535 -5.99 -21.05 14.03
C ALA A 535 -5.38 -20.02 15.01
N ALA A 536 -5.93 -18.80 15.05
CA ALA A 536 -5.45 -17.76 15.96
C ALA A 536 -5.67 -18.13 17.44
N PRO A 537 -4.62 -18.16 18.29
CA PRO A 537 -4.69 -18.79 19.61
C PRO A 537 -5.55 -18.00 20.60
N ASN A 538 -6.49 -18.69 21.26
CA ASN A 538 -7.24 -18.17 22.39
C ASN A 538 -6.42 -18.29 23.68
N ALA A 539 -5.46 -17.38 23.88
CA ALA A 539 -4.58 -17.35 25.06
C ALA A 539 -5.19 -16.54 26.24
N PRO A 540 -5.49 -17.16 27.40
CA PRO A 540 -5.77 -16.43 28.63
C PRO A 540 -4.47 -15.93 29.28
N ARG A 541 -4.46 -14.70 29.81
CA ARG A 541 -3.36 -14.20 30.66
C ARG A 541 -3.52 -14.72 32.10
N PRO A 542 -2.53 -15.43 32.68
CA PRO A 542 -2.35 -15.47 34.13
C PRO A 542 -1.73 -14.15 34.61
N THR A 543 -2.00 -13.77 35.87
CA THR A 543 -1.47 -12.55 36.50
C THR A 543 -0.84 -12.85 37.86
N SER A 544 0.44 -12.54 38.02
CA SER A 544 1.07 -12.37 39.34
C SER A 544 2.34 -11.50 39.24
N LYS A 545 2.74 -10.89 40.35
CA LYS A 545 3.98 -10.13 40.55
C LYS A 545 4.87 -10.88 41.54
N LEU A 546 6.19 -10.71 41.45
CA LEU A 546 7.24 -10.75 42.51
C LEU A 546 8.61 -10.87 41.78
N ALA A 547 9.78 -10.49 42.30
CA ALA A 547 10.29 -9.33 43.04
C ALA A 547 11.74 -9.66 43.47
N LEU A 548 12.73 -8.88 43.01
CA LEU A 548 14.05 -8.58 43.64
C LEU A 548 14.82 -9.67 44.42
N LYS A 549 16.06 -10.02 43.97
CA LYS A 549 17.34 -9.65 44.66
C LYS A 549 18.65 -10.24 44.06
N HIS A 550 19.57 -9.33 43.71
CA HIS A 550 21.02 -9.25 44.03
C HIS A 550 21.99 -10.45 44.11
N LYS A 551 23.22 -10.15 43.60
CA LYS A 551 24.59 -10.67 43.93
C LYS A 551 24.97 -12.08 43.41
N ALA A 552 26.26 -12.42 43.20
CA ALA A 552 27.49 -11.67 42.84
C ALA A 552 28.68 -12.65 42.68
N SER A 553 29.77 -12.23 42.01
CA SER A 553 31.15 -12.79 42.08
C SER A 553 31.36 -14.22 41.50
N THR A 554 32.54 -14.70 41.08
CA THR A 554 33.85 -14.13 40.62
C THR A 554 34.66 -15.27 39.97
N SER A 555 35.71 -14.94 39.18
CA SER A 555 36.94 -15.76 38.92
C SER A 555 36.82 -17.14 38.20
N SER A 556 37.82 -17.63 37.45
CA SER A 556 39.01 -17.00 36.82
C SER A 556 39.74 -17.94 35.83
N THR A 557 40.66 -17.35 35.05
CA THR A 557 41.96 -17.92 34.59
C THR A 557 42.04 -19.15 33.65
N LYS A 558 42.40 -18.82 32.40
CA LYS A 558 43.63 -19.22 31.67
C LYS A 558 43.75 -20.59 30.96
N ILE A 559 44.65 -20.54 29.96
CA ILE A 559 45.03 -21.51 28.92
C ILE A 559 46.35 -22.20 29.31
N PRO A 560 46.63 -23.41 28.80
CA PRO A 560 47.98 -23.72 28.29
C PRO A 560 48.00 -24.12 26.81
N THR A 561 49.12 -23.85 26.14
CA THR A 561 49.35 -24.05 24.69
C THR A 561 50.11 -25.35 24.38
N GLY A 562 49.90 -25.92 23.20
CA GLY A 562 50.73 -27.02 22.66
C GLY A 562 50.66 -27.12 21.13
N GLN A 563 51.81 -27.36 20.49
CA GLN A 563 51.97 -27.68 19.06
C GLN A 563 51.99 -29.23 18.90
N THR A 564 51.95 -29.90 17.74
CA THR A 564 52.20 -29.54 16.32
C THR A 564 51.51 -30.56 15.38
N THR A 565 51.71 -30.41 14.05
CA THR A 565 51.71 -31.46 12.99
C THR A 565 50.39 -32.12 12.52
N THR A 566 49.99 -31.73 11.30
CA THR A 566 49.54 -32.58 10.16
C THR A 566 48.52 -33.72 10.36
N THR A 567 47.31 -33.55 9.81
CA THR A 567 46.85 -34.24 8.57
C THR A 567 45.42 -33.81 8.19
N LYS A 568 45.03 -33.96 6.91
CA LYS A 568 43.62 -33.85 6.47
C LYS A 568 42.92 -35.21 6.55
N PRO A 569 41.71 -35.26 7.12
CA PRO A 569 40.65 -36.13 6.61
C PRO A 569 39.49 -35.31 6.00
N LYS A 570 38.79 -35.90 5.01
CA LYS A 570 37.49 -35.40 4.55
C LYS A 570 36.41 -35.75 5.59
N GLN A 571 35.38 -34.92 5.74
CA GLN A 571 34.10 -35.32 6.35
C GLN A 571 32.96 -35.29 5.31
N PRO A 572 31.92 -36.13 5.47
CA PRO A 572 30.90 -36.37 4.45
C PRO A 572 29.77 -35.32 4.46
N ALA A 573 29.02 -35.27 3.36
CA ALA A 573 27.83 -34.43 3.25
C ALA A 573 26.69 -34.94 4.15
N PHE A 574 26.11 -34.04 4.95
CA PHE A 574 24.82 -34.26 5.61
C PHE A 574 23.68 -33.80 4.70
N ALA A 575 22.85 -34.75 4.25
CA ALA A 575 21.63 -34.44 3.51
C ALA A 575 20.54 -33.95 4.47
N ALA A 576 20.21 -32.65 4.44
CA ALA A 576 19.14 -32.07 5.24
C ALA A 576 17.77 -32.30 4.56
N THR A 577 17.08 -33.39 4.90
CA THR A 577 15.72 -33.68 4.46
C THR A 577 14.70 -32.78 5.16
N SER A 578 14.45 -31.60 4.60
CA SER A 578 13.36 -30.72 5.01
C SER A 578 12.01 -31.30 4.59
N THR A 579 11.31 -31.95 5.52
CA THR A 579 9.93 -32.41 5.32
C THR A 579 8.98 -31.22 5.24
N ALA A 580 8.58 -30.86 4.01
CA ALA A 580 7.63 -29.79 3.75
C ALA A 580 6.31 -30.07 4.51
N GLN A 581 5.88 -29.11 5.33
CA GLN A 581 4.57 -29.17 5.98
C GLN A 581 3.48 -28.86 4.94
N PRO A 582 2.36 -29.61 4.91
CA PRO A 582 1.31 -29.38 3.93
C PRO A 582 0.65 -28.02 4.14
N GLU A 583 0.64 -27.19 3.09
CA GLU A 583 -0.05 -25.91 3.10
C GLU A 583 -1.57 -26.12 3.19
N ILE A 584 -2.25 -25.34 4.04
CA ILE A 584 -3.69 -25.51 4.25
C ILE A 584 -4.47 -24.78 3.15
N ASP A 585 -5.22 -25.57 2.37
CA ASP A 585 -6.11 -25.06 1.33
C ASP A 585 -7.32 -24.30 1.93
N ILE A 586 -7.28 -22.97 1.80
CA ILE A 586 -8.41 -22.08 2.09
C ILE A 586 -9.47 -22.08 0.98
N GLY A 587 -9.27 -22.83 -0.10
CA GLY A 587 -10.12 -22.91 -1.28
C GLY A 587 -9.97 -21.70 -2.20
N LYS A 588 -10.47 -21.81 -3.43
CA LYS A 588 -10.41 -20.73 -4.41
C LYS A 588 -11.43 -19.64 -4.12
N TYR A 589 -10.99 -18.39 -4.24
CA TYR A 589 -11.85 -17.21 -4.24
C TYR A 589 -12.71 -17.13 -5.52
N ASP A 590 -13.91 -16.54 -5.42
CA ASP A 590 -14.94 -16.55 -6.47
C ASP A 590 -15.02 -15.24 -7.29
N GLY A 591 -14.35 -14.16 -6.86
CA GLY A 591 -14.43 -12.84 -7.48
C GLY A 591 -15.77 -12.11 -7.26
N GLU A 592 -16.62 -12.61 -6.35
CA GLU A 592 -17.95 -12.03 -6.14
C GLU A 592 -17.92 -10.79 -5.23
N LEU A 593 -16.87 -10.59 -4.42
CA LEU A 593 -16.73 -9.42 -3.55
C LEU A 593 -16.37 -8.14 -4.33
N GLU A 594 -15.77 -8.25 -5.52
CA GLU A 594 -15.60 -7.13 -6.47
C GLU A 594 -16.88 -6.90 -7.26
N ARG A 595 -17.46 -7.95 -7.88
CA ARG A 595 -18.71 -7.85 -8.66
C ARG A 595 -19.89 -7.32 -7.85
N GLU A 596 -20.02 -7.73 -6.59
CA GLU A 596 -21.03 -7.19 -5.68
C GLU A 596 -20.69 -5.76 -5.20
N ASN A 597 -19.43 -5.32 -5.25
CA ASN A 597 -19.04 -3.94 -4.89
C ASN A 597 -19.24 -2.92 -6.03
N GLU A 598 -19.27 -3.39 -7.27
CA GLU A 598 -19.71 -2.60 -8.43
C GLU A 598 -21.23 -2.44 -8.47
N THR A 599 -21.97 -3.48 -8.09
CA THR A 599 -23.45 -3.53 -8.24
C THR A 599 -24.24 -3.16 -6.99
N ARG A 600 -23.79 -3.51 -5.78
CA ARG A 600 -24.44 -3.22 -4.48
C ARG A 600 -23.74 -2.10 -3.70
N GLY A 601 -22.43 -1.94 -3.95
CA GLY A 601 -21.57 -0.98 -3.26
C GLY A 601 -21.79 0.46 -3.73
N GLN A 602 -22.72 1.16 -3.09
CA GLN A 602 -22.88 2.62 -3.23
C GLN A 602 -22.14 3.34 -2.09
N VAL A 603 -21.50 4.47 -2.40
CA VAL A 603 -20.91 5.36 -1.39
C VAL A 603 -22.05 6.09 -0.68
N VAL A 604 -22.01 6.16 0.65
CA VAL A 604 -23.06 6.81 1.46
C VAL A 604 -22.47 8.02 2.17
N GLN A 605 -23.26 9.09 2.32
CA GLN A 605 -22.85 10.39 2.86
C GLN A 605 -23.73 10.81 4.05
N GLY A 606 -23.33 11.86 4.77
CA GLY A 606 -24.07 12.43 5.91
C GLY A 606 -23.97 11.64 7.23
N GLU A 607 -24.83 11.97 8.20
CA GLU A 607 -24.77 11.42 9.56
C GLU A 607 -24.85 9.89 9.63
N ALA A 608 -25.58 9.25 8.71
CA ALA A 608 -25.68 7.78 8.65
C ALA A 608 -24.33 7.15 8.27
N ALA A 609 -23.56 7.80 7.39
CA ALA A 609 -22.20 7.39 7.06
C ALA A 609 -21.25 7.58 8.25
N GLN A 610 -21.40 8.66 9.03
CA GLN A 610 -20.64 8.87 10.27
C GLN A 610 -20.99 7.82 11.36
N GLN A 611 -22.25 7.38 11.45
CA GLN A 611 -22.64 6.28 12.34
C GLN A 611 -22.05 4.92 11.91
N LEU A 612 -21.75 4.73 10.63
CA LEU A 612 -21.04 3.55 10.10
C LEU A 612 -19.52 3.70 9.93
N ALA A 613 -18.97 4.91 10.03
CA ALA A 613 -17.55 5.20 10.17
C ALA A 613 -17.12 4.89 11.62
N LEU A 614 -17.20 3.62 11.98
CA LEU A 614 -16.95 3.07 13.31
C LEU A 614 -15.58 3.52 13.82
N ASP A 615 -15.62 4.51 14.71
CA ASP A 615 -14.48 5.38 14.95
C ASP A 615 -13.41 4.69 15.82
N SER A 616 -12.38 4.19 15.15
CA SER A 616 -11.22 3.55 15.75
C SER A 616 -10.37 4.51 16.59
N SER A 617 -10.48 5.82 16.38
CA SER A 617 -9.69 6.83 17.09
C SER A 617 -10.11 7.05 18.55
N VAL A 618 -11.36 6.70 18.90
CA VAL A 618 -11.99 7.00 20.21
C VAL A 618 -11.38 6.19 21.37
N ARG A 619 -10.44 5.26 21.11
CA ARG A 619 -9.68 4.55 22.16
C ARG A 619 -8.19 4.68 21.91
N GLY A 620 -7.54 5.58 22.67
CA GLY A 620 -6.10 5.90 22.61
C GLY A 620 -5.11 4.78 23.03
N ALA A 621 -5.46 3.52 22.78
CA ALA A 621 -4.59 2.35 22.84
C ALA A 621 -5.20 1.23 21.97
N LEU A 622 -4.95 1.25 20.66
CA LEU A 622 -5.35 0.18 19.75
C LEU A 622 -4.58 -1.11 20.09
N PRO A 623 -5.22 -2.22 20.53
CA PRO A 623 -4.50 -3.43 20.97
C PRO A 623 -3.90 -4.27 19.83
N THR A 624 -4.17 -3.88 18.59
CA THR A 624 -3.79 -4.55 17.34
C THR A 624 -3.50 -3.50 16.29
N ARG A 625 -2.62 -3.82 15.34
CA ARG A 625 -2.42 -3.05 14.11
C ARG A 625 -3.74 -2.78 13.36
N GLU A 626 -3.74 -1.76 12.52
CA GLU A 626 -4.80 -1.56 11.52
C GLU A 626 -4.78 -2.71 10.48
N TRP A 627 -5.92 -2.93 9.84
CA TRP A 627 -6.13 -4.02 8.89
C TRP A 627 -6.88 -3.51 7.67
N HIS A 628 -6.49 -4.00 6.49
CA HIS A 628 -7.16 -3.68 5.23
C HIS A 628 -7.40 -4.98 4.45
N LEU A 629 -8.26 -4.94 3.42
CA LEU A 629 -8.62 -6.14 2.66
C LEU A 629 -7.40 -6.84 2.03
N TYR A 630 -6.34 -6.08 1.70
CA TYR A 630 -5.11 -6.62 1.11
C TYR A 630 -4.24 -7.42 2.08
N ASP A 631 -4.42 -7.31 3.41
CA ASP A 631 -3.68 -8.07 4.44
C ASP A 631 -4.02 -9.57 4.47
N PHE A 632 -5.01 -9.98 3.68
CA PHE A 632 -5.57 -11.31 3.69
C PHE A 632 -5.45 -11.98 2.32
N ASP A 633 -5.09 -13.26 2.30
CA ASP A 633 -5.45 -14.14 1.19
C ASP A 633 -6.94 -14.46 1.35
N ILE A 634 -7.75 -14.18 0.32
CA ILE A 634 -9.16 -14.56 0.30
C ILE A 634 -9.29 -15.96 -0.32
N GLY A 635 -10.02 -16.83 0.37
CA GLY A 635 -10.31 -18.20 -0.05
C GLY A 635 -11.77 -18.39 -0.44
N ARG A 636 -12.29 -19.60 -0.23
CA ARG A 636 -13.67 -19.96 -0.58
C ARG A 636 -14.72 -19.16 0.19
N PRO A 637 -15.90 -18.87 -0.41
CA PRO A 637 -17.05 -18.40 0.34
C PRO A 637 -17.49 -19.45 1.37
N LEU A 638 -17.92 -18.98 2.55
CA LEU A 638 -18.44 -19.80 3.65
C LEU A 638 -19.95 -19.63 3.82
N GLY A 639 -20.50 -18.46 3.45
CA GLY A 639 -21.93 -18.20 3.50
C GLY A 639 -22.31 -16.84 2.93
N LYS A 640 -23.61 -16.64 2.67
CA LYS A 640 -24.21 -15.37 2.27
C LYS A 640 -25.15 -14.90 3.39
N GLY A 641 -24.88 -13.74 3.96
CA GLY A 641 -25.71 -13.12 5.00
C GLY A 641 -26.62 -12.03 4.43
N LYS A 642 -27.48 -11.46 5.28
CA LYS A 642 -28.47 -10.46 4.87
C LYS A 642 -27.86 -9.24 4.15
N PHE A 643 -26.69 -8.77 4.59
CA PHE A 643 -26.05 -7.53 4.10
C PHE A 643 -24.75 -7.77 3.31
N GLY A 644 -24.44 -9.02 2.91
CA GLY A 644 -23.15 -9.34 2.28
C GLY A 644 -22.76 -10.82 2.37
N ARG A 645 -21.45 -11.11 2.41
CA ARG A 645 -20.89 -12.47 2.33
C ARG A 645 -19.84 -12.72 3.41
N VAL A 646 -19.65 -14.00 3.75
CA VAL A 646 -18.58 -14.48 4.63
C VAL A 646 -17.61 -15.31 3.82
N TYR A 647 -16.32 -14.97 3.86
CA TYR A 647 -15.23 -15.68 3.18
C TYR A 647 -14.29 -16.35 4.18
N MET A 648 -13.69 -17.47 3.79
CA MET A 648 -12.50 -17.99 4.46
C MET A 648 -11.32 -17.09 4.09
N ILE A 649 -10.49 -16.72 5.05
CA ILE A 649 -9.32 -15.87 4.82
C ILE A 649 -8.10 -16.40 5.58
N ARG A 650 -6.91 -16.03 5.12
CA ARG A 650 -5.64 -16.28 5.80
C ARG A 650 -4.85 -14.97 5.90
N THR A 651 -4.31 -14.63 7.08
CA THR A 651 -3.46 -13.43 7.20
C THR A 651 -2.15 -13.62 6.43
N LYS A 652 -1.71 -12.59 5.69
CA LYS A 652 -0.44 -12.62 4.95
C LYS A 652 0.78 -12.41 5.84
N CYS A 653 0.61 -11.72 6.98
CA CYS A 653 1.63 -11.63 8.02
C CYS A 653 1.80 -12.98 8.73
N GLU A 654 3.03 -13.31 9.15
CA GLU A 654 3.29 -14.44 10.02
C GLU A 654 2.93 -14.14 11.49
N PRO A 655 2.37 -15.10 12.24
CA PRO A 655 1.91 -16.41 11.77
C PRO A 655 0.65 -16.30 10.91
N ARG A 656 0.61 -17.02 9.78
CA ARG A 656 -0.56 -17.01 8.86
C ARG A 656 -1.80 -17.64 9.47
N TYR A 657 -2.60 -16.83 10.15
CA TYR A 657 -3.81 -17.26 10.82
C TYR A 657 -4.99 -17.40 9.87
N ILE A 658 -5.72 -18.51 10.00
CA ILE A 658 -6.96 -18.77 9.26
C ILE A 658 -8.15 -18.22 10.06
N LEU A 659 -8.95 -17.38 9.40
CA LEU A 659 -10.07 -16.62 9.95
C LEU A 659 -11.27 -16.67 8.99
N ALA A 660 -12.39 -16.07 9.38
CA ALA A 660 -13.54 -15.81 8.52
C ALA A 660 -13.79 -14.29 8.41
N LEU A 661 -14.00 -13.77 7.19
CA LEU A 661 -14.24 -12.35 6.95
C LEU A 661 -15.70 -12.11 6.56
N LYS A 662 -16.51 -11.58 7.49
CA LYS A 662 -17.91 -11.17 7.26
C LYS A 662 -17.91 -9.75 6.68
N CYS A 663 -18.12 -9.62 5.37
CA CYS A 663 -18.23 -8.37 4.63
C CYS A 663 -19.70 -7.91 4.56
N LEU A 664 -19.95 -6.62 4.80
CA LEU A 664 -21.28 -6.01 4.90
C LEU A 664 -21.33 -4.68 4.14
N TYR A 665 -22.36 -4.44 3.32
CA TYR A 665 -22.49 -3.20 2.52
C TYR A 665 -23.12 -2.05 3.33
N LYS A 666 -22.43 -0.89 3.37
CA LYS A 666 -22.87 0.31 4.11
C LYS A 666 -24.21 0.85 3.57
N SER A 667 -24.41 0.81 2.26
CA SER A 667 -25.66 1.16 1.56
C SER A 667 -26.86 0.37 2.10
N GLU A 668 -26.74 -0.96 2.18
CA GLU A 668 -27.83 -1.85 2.59
C GLU A 668 -28.14 -1.77 4.09
N ILE A 669 -27.12 -1.56 4.92
CA ILE A 669 -27.27 -1.35 6.37
C ILE A 669 -28.09 -0.08 6.64
N ILE A 670 -27.80 1.01 5.91
CA ILE A 670 -28.50 2.31 6.04
C ILE A 670 -29.90 2.25 5.44
N GLN A 671 -30.07 1.63 4.27
CA GLN A 671 -31.39 1.37 3.68
C GLN A 671 -32.29 0.57 4.64
N SER A 672 -31.70 -0.36 5.40
CA SER A 672 -32.40 -1.18 6.40
C SER A 672 -32.53 -0.52 7.78
N LYS A 673 -31.88 0.63 8.01
CA LYS A 673 -31.85 1.37 9.29
C LYS A 673 -31.35 0.55 10.49
N VAL A 674 -30.31 -0.27 10.26
CA VAL A 674 -29.70 -1.16 11.28
C VAL A 674 -28.26 -0.78 11.66
N GLU A 675 -27.84 0.46 11.42
CA GLU A 675 -26.51 0.99 11.74
C GLU A 675 -26.18 0.80 13.22
N LYS A 676 -27.15 1.14 14.08
CA LYS A 676 -27.08 1.01 15.54
C LYS A 676 -27.12 -0.45 16.01
N GLN A 677 -27.48 -1.39 15.14
CA GLN A 677 -27.44 -2.83 15.40
C GLN A 677 -26.03 -3.37 15.14
N ILE A 678 -25.47 -3.08 13.95
CA ILE A 678 -24.11 -3.48 13.57
C ILE A 678 -23.05 -2.87 14.49
N ARG A 679 -23.19 -1.59 14.88
CA ARG A 679 -22.27 -0.96 15.85
C ARG A 679 -22.26 -1.71 17.20
N ARG A 680 -23.43 -2.17 17.68
CA ARG A 680 -23.54 -2.96 18.94
C ARG A 680 -22.97 -4.37 18.79
N GLU A 681 -23.22 -5.05 17.68
CA GLU A 681 -22.62 -6.37 17.37
C GLU A 681 -21.09 -6.30 17.56
N ILE A 682 -20.47 -5.28 16.96
CA ILE A 682 -19.03 -5.02 17.02
C ILE A 682 -18.57 -4.66 18.44
N GLU A 683 -19.16 -3.63 19.06
CA GLU A 683 -18.78 -3.14 20.39
C GLU A 683 -18.86 -4.24 21.47
N ILE A 684 -19.89 -5.08 21.42
CA ILE A 684 -20.08 -6.19 22.35
C ILE A 684 -19.07 -7.30 22.02
N GLN A 685 -19.10 -7.85 20.80
CA GLN A 685 -18.35 -9.06 20.46
C GLN A 685 -16.82 -8.86 20.42
N GLN A 686 -16.33 -7.63 20.19
CA GLN A 686 -14.90 -7.31 20.34
C GLN A 686 -14.38 -7.54 21.76
N ASN A 687 -15.23 -7.44 22.79
CA ASN A 687 -14.85 -7.53 24.20
C ASN A 687 -15.11 -8.91 24.83
N LEU A 688 -15.84 -9.80 24.15
CA LEU A 688 -16.12 -11.17 24.63
C LEU A 688 -14.93 -12.13 24.40
N ARG A 689 -14.68 -13.00 25.38
CA ARG A 689 -13.61 -14.01 25.43
C ARG A 689 -14.12 -15.29 26.11
N HIS A 690 -14.62 -16.24 25.33
CA HIS A 690 -15.13 -17.52 25.84
C HIS A 690 -14.97 -18.62 24.76
N PRO A 691 -14.63 -19.88 25.09
CA PRO A 691 -14.45 -20.94 24.08
C PRO A 691 -15.71 -21.18 23.23
N HIS A 692 -16.88 -21.02 23.84
CA HIS A 692 -18.19 -21.24 23.22
C HIS A 692 -18.89 -19.97 22.71
N VAL A 693 -18.13 -18.87 22.54
CA VAL A 693 -18.58 -17.65 21.84
C VAL A 693 -17.66 -17.41 20.66
N LEU A 694 -18.22 -17.14 19.48
CA LEU A 694 -17.46 -16.87 18.26
C LEU A 694 -16.61 -15.61 18.44
N ARG A 695 -15.28 -15.74 18.30
CA ARG A 695 -14.35 -14.63 18.54
C ARG A 695 -14.40 -13.59 17.40
N LEU A 696 -14.63 -12.31 17.72
CA LEU A 696 -14.40 -11.17 16.83
C LEU A 696 -13.03 -10.55 17.14
N TYR A 697 -12.03 -10.80 16.30
CA TYR A 697 -10.65 -10.35 16.50
C TYR A 697 -10.47 -8.86 16.24
N GLY A 698 -11.13 -8.34 15.21
CA GLY A 698 -11.05 -6.94 14.77
C GLY A 698 -12.08 -6.62 13.69
N TYR A 699 -12.13 -5.37 13.26
CA TYR A 699 -12.89 -4.93 12.09
C TYR A 699 -12.11 -3.86 11.34
N PHE A 700 -12.49 -3.62 10.09
CA PHE A 700 -12.06 -2.49 9.27
C PHE A 700 -13.17 -2.11 8.27
N HIS A 701 -13.01 -1.02 7.53
CA HIS A 701 -13.99 -0.61 6.52
C HIS A 701 -13.33 0.10 5.34
N ASP A 702 -13.98 0.07 4.18
CA ASP A 702 -13.70 0.98 3.06
C ASP A 702 -14.86 1.98 2.87
N GLU A 703 -14.89 2.73 1.77
CA GLU A 703 -15.96 3.71 1.46
C GLU A 703 -17.37 3.08 1.41
N LYS A 704 -17.47 1.81 1.00
CA LYS A 704 -18.71 1.12 0.64
C LYS A 704 -19.05 -0.05 1.58
N ARG A 705 -18.07 -0.62 2.27
CA ARG A 705 -18.15 -1.92 2.99
C ARG A 705 -17.55 -1.85 4.38
N ILE A 706 -18.06 -2.71 5.28
CA ILE A 706 -17.51 -3.00 6.61
C ILE A 706 -17.09 -4.48 6.62
N PHE A 707 -15.95 -4.79 7.24
CA PHE A 707 -15.36 -6.12 7.28
C PHE A 707 -15.10 -6.55 8.73
N LEU A 708 -15.67 -7.69 9.14
CA LEU A 708 -15.52 -8.24 10.49
C LEU A 708 -14.62 -9.48 10.46
N MET A 709 -13.54 -9.47 11.25
CA MET A 709 -12.57 -10.56 11.34
C MET A 709 -12.97 -11.55 12.42
N LEU A 710 -13.64 -12.63 12.02
CA LEU A 710 -14.23 -13.65 12.89
C LEU A 710 -13.37 -14.92 12.96
N GLU A 711 -13.60 -15.70 14.00
CA GLU A 711 -13.07 -17.06 14.15
C GLU A 711 -13.64 -18.02 13.09
N PHE A 712 -12.76 -18.87 12.54
CA PHE A 712 -13.15 -19.83 11.52
C PHE A 712 -13.87 -21.05 12.13
N ALA A 713 -15.20 -21.05 12.05
CA ALA A 713 -16.04 -22.17 12.48
C ALA A 713 -16.06 -23.30 11.43
N GLY A 714 -15.02 -24.14 11.46
CA GLY A 714 -14.72 -25.12 10.40
C GLY A 714 -15.75 -26.22 10.11
N LYS A 715 -16.84 -26.33 10.87
CA LYS A 715 -17.96 -27.28 10.62
C LYS A 715 -19.29 -26.60 10.25
N GLY A 716 -19.29 -25.27 10.10
CA GLY A 716 -20.42 -24.48 9.61
C GLY A 716 -21.55 -24.28 10.62
N GLU A 717 -22.71 -23.85 10.11
CA GLU A 717 -23.93 -23.62 10.90
C GLU A 717 -24.51 -24.90 11.50
N LEU A 718 -25.01 -24.81 12.73
CA LEU A 718 -25.65 -25.92 13.43
C LEU A 718 -27.00 -26.27 12.81
N TYR A 719 -27.77 -25.28 12.33
CA TYR A 719 -28.99 -25.49 11.56
C TYR A 719 -28.80 -26.48 10.40
N LYS A 720 -27.78 -26.27 9.55
CA LYS A 720 -27.46 -27.15 8.42
C LYS A 720 -27.11 -28.58 8.85
N GLN A 721 -26.55 -28.77 10.05
CA GLN A 721 -26.35 -30.09 10.62
C GLN A 721 -27.67 -30.70 11.12
N LEU A 722 -28.52 -29.92 11.78
CA LEU A 722 -29.81 -30.37 12.29
C LEU A 722 -30.74 -30.82 11.15
N THR A 723 -30.93 -29.98 10.13
CA THR A 723 -31.69 -30.31 8.91
C THR A 723 -31.15 -31.58 8.23
N LYS A 724 -29.82 -31.74 8.16
CA LYS A 724 -29.18 -32.92 7.54
C LYS A 724 -29.41 -34.23 8.32
N TYR A 725 -29.51 -34.17 9.64
CA TYR A 725 -29.75 -35.35 10.49
C TYR A 725 -31.22 -35.56 10.86
N GLY A 726 -32.10 -34.59 10.59
CA GLY A 726 -33.51 -34.57 11.02
C GLY A 726 -33.65 -34.27 12.52
N SER A 727 -32.88 -34.95 13.37
CA SER A 727 -32.69 -34.63 14.77
C SER A 727 -31.31 -35.10 15.27
N PHE A 728 -30.89 -34.63 16.44
CA PHE A 728 -29.71 -35.10 17.14
C PHE A 728 -30.08 -36.13 18.22
N SER A 729 -29.17 -37.07 18.48
CA SER A 729 -29.30 -37.97 19.63
C SER A 729 -29.08 -37.19 20.93
N GLU A 730 -29.76 -37.59 22.01
CA GLU A 730 -29.71 -36.88 23.29
C GLU A 730 -28.27 -36.65 23.79
N ARG A 731 -27.35 -37.60 23.57
CA ARG A 731 -25.92 -37.46 23.90
C ARG A 731 -25.19 -36.34 23.13
N ARG A 732 -25.61 -36.03 21.89
CA ARG A 732 -25.08 -34.88 21.13
C ARG A 732 -25.74 -33.60 21.63
N SER A 733 -27.06 -33.61 21.79
CA SER A 733 -27.84 -32.47 22.29
C SER A 733 -27.32 -32.01 23.66
N SER A 734 -27.11 -32.92 24.61
CA SER A 734 -26.62 -32.62 25.96
C SER A 734 -25.25 -31.94 25.97
N VAL A 735 -24.34 -32.31 25.06
CA VAL A 735 -23.03 -31.66 24.92
C VAL A 735 -23.19 -30.23 24.42
N TYR A 736 -24.06 -29.98 23.44
CA TYR A 736 -24.34 -28.63 22.97
C TYR A 736 -25.08 -27.77 24.00
N ILE A 737 -26.00 -28.34 24.78
CA ILE A 737 -26.71 -27.63 25.85
C ILE A 737 -25.80 -27.29 27.04
N ASP A 738 -24.83 -28.16 27.41
CA ASP A 738 -23.78 -27.84 28.39
C ASP A 738 -22.92 -26.65 27.92
N GLN A 739 -22.47 -26.69 26.67
CA GLN A 739 -21.65 -25.63 26.06
C GLN A 739 -22.41 -24.30 25.90
N MET A 740 -23.70 -24.37 25.58
CA MET A 740 -24.60 -23.22 25.56
C MET A 740 -24.82 -22.62 26.95
N ALA A 741 -25.10 -23.44 27.96
CA ALA A 741 -25.32 -22.95 29.33
C ALA A 741 -24.05 -22.31 29.92
N ASP A 742 -22.86 -22.82 29.57
CA ASP A 742 -21.56 -22.22 29.88
C ASP A 742 -21.41 -20.84 29.22
N ALA A 743 -21.66 -20.76 27.91
CA ALA A 743 -21.58 -19.53 27.12
C ALA A 743 -22.57 -18.46 27.61
N LEU A 744 -23.84 -18.82 27.83
CA LEU A 744 -24.86 -17.90 28.33
C LEU A 744 -24.51 -17.41 29.75
N SER A 745 -24.04 -18.29 30.63
CA SER A 745 -23.56 -17.88 31.97
C SER A 745 -22.42 -16.84 31.87
N TYR A 746 -21.50 -17.02 30.93
CA TYR A 746 -20.45 -16.04 30.65
C TYR A 746 -21.03 -14.71 30.13
N LEU A 747 -21.94 -14.73 29.15
CA LEU A 747 -22.58 -13.52 28.60
C LEU A 747 -23.33 -12.73 29.69
N HIS A 748 -24.13 -13.42 30.51
CA HIS A 748 -24.88 -12.81 31.61
C HIS A 748 -23.95 -12.25 32.70
N SER A 749 -22.80 -12.89 32.96
CA SER A 749 -21.73 -12.34 33.83
C SER A 749 -21.07 -11.05 33.30
N LYS A 750 -21.28 -10.73 32.01
CA LYS A 750 -20.88 -9.46 31.37
C LYS A 750 -22.05 -8.50 31.16
N HIS A 751 -23.22 -8.81 31.72
CA HIS A 751 -24.49 -8.11 31.51
C HIS A 751 -24.92 -8.04 30.03
N VAL A 752 -24.52 -9.03 29.22
CA VAL A 752 -24.92 -9.17 27.82
C VAL A 752 -26.04 -10.19 27.73
N ILE A 753 -27.22 -9.77 27.26
CA ILE A 753 -28.34 -10.68 26.93
C ILE A 753 -28.35 -10.85 25.41
N HIS A 754 -28.48 -12.08 24.90
CA HIS A 754 -28.32 -12.36 23.47
C HIS A 754 -29.60 -12.10 22.66
N ARG A 755 -30.73 -12.66 23.11
CA ARG A 755 -32.11 -12.45 22.62
C ARG A 755 -32.45 -12.95 21.20
N ASP A 756 -31.50 -13.52 20.47
CA ASP A 756 -31.77 -14.21 19.18
C ASP A 756 -31.02 -15.55 19.13
N ILE A 757 -31.27 -16.40 20.13
CA ILE A 757 -30.67 -17.72 20.29
C ILE A 757 -31.49 -18.75 19.49
N LYS A 758 -30.91 -19.23 18.36
CA LYS A 758 -31.51 -20.19 17.41
C LYS A 758 -30.43 -20.89 16.56
N PRO A 759 -30.66 -22.06 15.94
CA PRO A 759 -29.62 -22.88 15.31
C PRO A 759 -28.86 -22.23 14.16
N GLU A 760 -29.43 -21.24 13.48
CA GLU A 760 -28.79 -20.50 12.39
C GLU A 760 -27.68 -19.56 12.91
N ASN A 761 -27.87 -19.02 14.12
CA ASN A 761 -26.91 -18.15 14.80
C ASN A 761 -25.84 -18.96 15.59
N LEU A 762 -25.91 -20.29 15.56
CA LEU A 762 -24.98 -21.20 16.23
C LEU A 762 -24.06 -21.86 15.21
N LEU A 763 -22.75 -21.77 15.42
CA LEU A 763 -21.74 -22.38 14.54
C LEU A 763 -20.98 -23.50 15.26
N LEU A 764 -20.40 -24.42 14.50
CA LEU A 764 -19.51 -25.46 15.00
C LEU A 764 -18.05 -25.19 14.62
N GLY A 765 -17.20 -25.11 15.65
CA GLY A 765 -15.76 -24.97 15.51
C GLY A 765 -15.06 -26.20 14.92
N ILE A 766 -13.74 -26.10 14.75
CA ILE A 766 -12.94 -27.10 14.02
C ILE A 766 -13.00 -28.47 14.69
N ASN A 767 -13.03 -28.53 16.02
CA ASN A 767 -13.10 -29.78 16.76
C ASN A 767 -14.55 -30.28 16.87
N GLY A 768 -15.56 -29.42 16.68
CA GLY A 768 -16.99 -29.70 16.80
C GLY A 768 -17.61 -29.17 18.09
N GLU A 769 -16.89 -28.31 18.79
CA GLU A 769 -17.38 -27.43 19.84
C GLU A 769 -18.37 -26.40 19.28
N LEU A 770 -19.44 -26.12 20.05
CA LEU A 770 -20.42 -25.10 19.71
C LEU A 770 -19.86 -23.70 19.98
N LYS A 771 -20.24 -22.73 19.13
CA LYS A 771 -19.92 -21.30 19.24
C LYS A 771 -21.14 -20.43 18.93
N ILE A 772 -21.54 -19.58 19.88
CA ILE A 772 -22.60 -18.58 19.69
C ILE A 772 -22.10 -17.45 18.78
N GLY A 773 -22.85 -17.12 17.72
CA GLY A 773 -22.62 -16.01 16.81
C GLY A 773 -23.78 -15.01 16.74
N ASP A 774 -23.68 -14.07 15.80
CA ASP A 774 -24.58 -12.94 15.53
C ASP A 774 -25.13 -12.21 16.78
N PHE A 775 -24.34 -11.26 17.27
CA PHE A 775 -24.68 -10.42 18.43
C PHE A 775 -25.57 -9.22 18.05
N GLY A 776 -26.18 -9.19 16.86
CA GLY A 776 -26.95 -8.05 16.37
C GLY A 776 -28.10 -7.65 17.31
N TRP A 777 -28.85 -8.62 17.85
CA TRP A 777 -29.96 -8.34 18.80
C TRP A 777 -29.51 -8.22 20.26
N SER A 778 -28.22 -8.41 20.54
CA SER A 778 -27.67 -8.40 21.89
C SER A 778 -27.61 -7.00 22.50
N VAL A 779 -27.65 -6.95 23.83
CA VAL A 779 -27.61 -5.67 24.57
C VAL A 779 -26.82 -5.77 25.86
N HIS A 780 -26.02 -4.73 26.16
CA HIS A 780 -25.59 -4.46 27.53
C HIS A 780 -26.81 -4.02 28.36
N ALA A 781 -26.99 -4.65 29.53
CA ALA A 781 -28.11 -4.41 30.44
C ALA A 781 -27.68 -4.24 31.92
N PRO A 782 -26.90 -3.19 32.26
CA PRO A 782 -26.76 -2.76 33.65
C PRO A 782 -28.09 -2.18 34.16
N GLY A 783 -28.93 -3.03 34.74
CA GLY A 783 -29.96 -2.62 35.71
C GLY A 783 -31.31 -2.09 35.19
N ASN A 784 -31.85 -2.58 34.05
CA ASN A 784 -33.27 -2.28 33.74
C ASN A 784 -33.97 -3.31 32.83
N ARG A 785 -35.24 -3.63 33.16
CA ARG A 785 -36.14 -4.50 32.37
C ARG A 785 -36.60 -3.77 31.08
N ARG A 786 -36.98 -4.51 30.02
CA ARG A 786 -37.21 -3.92 28.67
C ARG A 786 -38.44 -4.44 27.95
N ASN A 787 -39.01 -3.64 27.06
CA ASN A 787 -40.28 -3.91 26.35
C ASN A 787 -40.13 -4.09 24.83
N THR A 788 -38.91 -4.23 24.31
CA THR A 788 -38.67 -4.32 22.85
C THR A 788 -38.87 -5.74 22.32
N LEU A 789 -39.85 -5.94 21.44
CA LEU A 789 -40.06 -7.19 20.72
C LEU A 789 -38.97 -7.39 19.64
N CYS A 790 -38.23 -8.50 19.71
CA CYS A 790 -37.22 -8.89 18.72
C CYS A 790 -36.82 -10.37 18.87
N GLY A 791 -36.48 -11.04 17.77
CA GLY A 791 -36.13 -12.47 17.69
C GLY A 791 -37.00 -13.24 16.69
N THR A 792 -36.65 -14.50 16.38
CA THR A 792 -37.53 -15.42 15.61
C THR A 792 -38.70 -15.89 16.50
N LEU A 793 -39.93 -15.86 15.96
CA LEU A 793 -41.18 -16.09 16.72
C LEU A 793 -41.14 -17.35 17.61
N ASP A 794 -40.71 -18.47 17.05
CA ASP A 794 -40.76 -19.81 17.66
C ASP A 794 -39.80 -19.97 18.87
N TYR A 795 -38.88 -19.02 19.04
CA TYR A 795 -37.92 -18.91 20.14
C TYR A 795 -38.29 -17.81 21.13
N LEU A 796 -39.32 -16.99 20.85
CA LEU A 796 -39.74 -15.92 21.75
C LEU A 796 -40.38 -16.51 23.03
N PRO A 797 -40.07 -15.96 24.21
CA PRO A 797 -40.70 -16.35 25.46
C PRO A 797 -42.05 -15.63 25.69
N PRO A 798 -42.92 -16.16 26.56
CA PRO A 798 -44.26 -15.62 26.78
C PRO A 798 -44.27 -14.16 27.22
N GLU A 799 -43.30 -13.70 28.01
CA GLU A 799 -43.20 -12.30 28.42
C GLU A 799 -42.89 -11.35 27.25
N MET A 800 -42.13 -11.77 26.24
CA MET A 800 -41.88 -10.94 25.05
C MET A 800 -43.09 -10.95 24.12
N VAL A 801 -43.72 -12.11 23.95
CA VAL A 801 -45.01 -12.28 23.22
C VAL A 801 -46.10 -11.38 23.82
N GLU A 802 -46.25 -11.36 25.14
CA GLU A 802 -47.23 -10.53 25.86
C GLU A 802 -46.81 -9.05 26.04
N GLY A 803 -45.70 -8.60 25.45
CA GLY A 803 -45.22 -7.21 25.54
C GLY A 803 -44.76 -6.77 26.94
N LYS A 804 -44.50 -7.73 27.84
CA LYS A 804 -44.07 -7.52 29.22
C LYS A 804 -42.56 -7.22 29.30
N ALA A 805 -42.16 -6.66 30.45
CA ALA A 805 -40.79 -6.23 30.69
C ALA A 805 -39.86 -7.43 30.98
N HIS A 806 -38.91 -7.71 30.09
CA HIS A 806 -38.05 -8.91 30.13
C HIS A 806 -36.64 -8.67 30.70
N SER A 807 -35.96 -9.77 31.06
CA SER A 807 -34.61 -9.87 31.67
C SER A 807 -33.74 -10.89 30.92
N GLU A 808 -32.62 -11.34 31.49
CA GLU A 808 -31.74 -12.38 30.91
C GLU A 808 -32.40 -13.76 30.77
N LYS A 809 -33.51 -13.99 31.50
CA LYS A 809 -34.33 -15.21 31.48
C LYS A 809 -34.94 -15.55 30.11
N VAL A 810 -34.88 -14.63 29.13
CA VAL A 810 -35.29 -14.89 27.74
C VAL A 810 -34.34 -15.90 27.06
N ASP A 811 -33.04 -15.83 27.32
CA ASP A 811 -32.05 -16.75 26.76
C ASP A 811 -32.20 -18.17 27.36
N TYR A 812 -32.78 -18.28 28.58
CA TYR A 812 -33.04 -19.54 29.27
C TYR A 812 -34.22 -20.29 28.61
N TRP A 813 -35.26 -19.56 28.21
CA TRP A 813 -36.38 -20.12 27.43
C TRP A 813 -35.91 -20.59 26.06
N ALA A 814 -35.12 -19.78 25.35
CA ALA A 814 -34.56 -20.16 24.06
C ALA A 814 -33.63 -21.39 24.15
N LEU A 815 -32.92 -21.57 25.27
CA LEU A 815 -32.18 -22.81 25.57
C LEU A 815 -33.10 -24.02 25.73
N GLY A 816 -34.28 -23.85 26.34
CA GLY A 816 -35.32 -24.88 26.43
C GLY A 816 -35.90 -25.25 25.05
N VAL A 817 -36.17 -24.24 24.21
CA VAL A 817 -36.62 -24.42 22.82
C VAL A 817 -35.59 -25.21 22.02
N LEU A 818 -34.31 -24.81 22.04
CA LEU A 818 -33.21 -25.55 21.40
C LEU A 818 -33.05 -26.98 21.93
N THR A 819 -33.23 -27.19 23.24
CA THR A 819 -33.13 -28.54 23.84
C THR A 819 -34.21 -29.45 23.29
N TYR A 820 -35.45 -28.96 23.17
CA TYR A 820 -36.55 -29.69 22.53
C TYR A 820 -36.25 -29.92 21.04
N GLU A 821 -35.92 -28.87 20.30
CA GLU A 821 -35.73 -28.89 18.85
C GLU A 821 -34.61 -29.86 18.44
N PHE A 822 -33.46 -29.83 19.12
CA PHE A 822 -32.34 -30.75 18.85
C PHE A 822 -32.75 -32.22 18.98
N ILE A 823 -33.68 -32.58 19.88
CA ILE A 823 -34.12 -33.98 20.10
C ILE A 823 -35.34 -34.32 19.20
N CYS A 824 -36.21 -33.34 18.95
CA CYS A 824 -37.48 -33.56 18.28
C CYS A 824 -37.40 -33.39 16.76
N GLY A 825 -36.61 -32.43 16.27
CA GLY A 825 -36.40 -32.09 14.86
C GLY A 825 -37.13 -30.82 14.39
N ALA A 826 -37.94 -30.19 15.25
CA ALA A 826 -38.67 -28.95 15.01
C ALA A 826 -38.94 -28.22 16.35
N PRO A 827 -39.22 -26.91 16.36
CA PRO A 827 -39.55 -26.17 17.59
C PRO A 827 -40.83 -26.68 18.29
N PRO A 828 -40.97 -26.51 19.62
CA PRO A 828 -42.11 -27.05 20.37
C PRO A 828 -43.44 -26.33 20.11
N PHE A 829 -43.39 -25.05 19.74
CA PHE A 829 -44.57 -24.18 19.61
C PHE A 829 -44.94 -23.83 18.16
N GLU A 830 -44.16 -24.27 17.16
CA GLU A 830 -44.45 -24.06 15.74
C GLU A 830 -45.84 -24.60 15.39
N ASP A 831 -46.62 -23.83 14.63
CA ASP A 831 -47.95 -24.22 14.17
C ASP A 831 -48.14 -23.84 12.70
N LEU A 832 -48.34 -24.86 11.86
CA LEU A 832 -48.46 -24.73 10.41
C LEU A 832 -49.74 -23.98 9.97
N THR A 833 -50.69 -23.73 10.87
CA THR A 833 -51.86 -22.87 10.59
C THR A 833 -51.53 -21.38 10.64
N GLY A 834 -50.33 -21.00 11.11
CA GLY A 834 -49.74 -19.67 10.95
C GLY A 834 -49.43 -18.95 12.26
N HIS A 835 -48.72 -17.82 12.16
CA HIS A 835 -48.09 -17.11 13.29
C HIS A 835 -49.02 -16.84 14.50
N ASN A 836 -50.32 -16.59 14.29
CA ASN A 836 -51.27 -16.35 15.38
C ASN A 836 -51.50 -17.61 16.25
N ALA A 837 -51.40 -18.80 15.67
CA ALA A 837 -51.49 -20.06 16.40
C ALA A 837 -50.20 -20.31 17.19
N THR A 838 -49.02 -20.19 16.56
CA THR A 838 -47.71 -20.21 17.25
C THR A 838 -47.68 -19.24 18.45
N TYR A 839 -48.08 -17.99 18.23
CA TYR A 839 -48.15 -16.94 19.26
C TYR A 839 -49.07 -17.33 20.42
N LYS A 840 -50.25 -17.93 20.13
CA LYS A 840 -51.16 -18.46 21.15
C LYS A 840 -50.52 -19.63 21.93
N ARG A 841 -49.89 -20.58 21.23
CA ARG A 841 -49.24 -21.76 21.83
C ARG A 841 -48.08 -21.39 22.74
N ILE A 842 -47.24 -20.43 22.35
CA ILE A 842 -46.20 -19.84 23.22
C ILE A 842 -46.87 -19.20 24.44
N ARG A 843 -47.87 -18.33 24.24
CA ARG A 843 -48.53 -17.59 25.31
C ARG A 843 -49.16 -18.48 26.38
N THR A 844 -49.72 -19.63 26.01
CA THR A 844 -50.29 -20.60 26.97
C THR A 844 -49.30 -21.68 27.43
N VAL A 845 -48.07 -21.69 26.90
CA VAL A 845 -47.09 -22.79 27.03
C VAL A 845 -47.73 -24.14 26.69
N ASP A 846 -48.35 -24.20 25.51
CA ASP A 846 -48.93 -25.42 24.93
C ASP A 846 -47.82 -26.37 24.43
N LEU A 847 -47.11 -26.97 25.38
CA LEU A 847 -45.93 -27.80 25.17
C LEU A 847 -46.30 -29.29 25.14
N HIS A 848 -46.32 -29.89 23.96
CA HIS A 848 -46.39 -31.34 23.80
C HIS A 848 -44.97 -31.93 23.71
N ILE A 849 -44.64 -32.92 24.55
CA ILE A 849 -43.35 -33.63 24.49
C ILE A 849 -43.58 -35.08 24.03
N PRO A 850 -43.09 -35.46 22.82
CA PRO A 850 -43.22 -36.82 22.30
C PRO A 850 -42.63 -37.90 23.21
N SER A 851 -43.22 -39.09 23.20
CA SER A 851 -42.79 -40.25 23.99
C SER A 851 -41.35 -40.71 23.72
N LYS A 852 -40.76 -40.36 22.56
CA LYS A 852 -39.35 -40.62 22.22
C LYS A 852 -38.34 -39.86 23.08
N VAL A 853 -38.75 -38.81 23.80
CA VAL A 853 -37.88 -37.98 24.65
C VAL A 853 -37.79 -38.59 26.05
N SER A 854 -36.56 -38.82 26.53
CA SER A 854 -36.30 -39.45 27.84
C SER A 854 -36.87 -38.63 29.01
N ALA A 855 -37.03 -39.28 30.17
CA ALA A 855 -37.48 -38.60 31.39
C ALA A 855 -36.55 -37.45 31.78
N ASP A 856 -35.24 -37.70 31.83
CA ASP A 856 -34.23 -36.68 32.18
C ASP A 856 -34.20 -35.51 31.18
N ALA A 857 -34.40 -35.77 29.89
CA ALA A 857 -34.47 -34.72 28.86
C ALA A 857 -35.75 -33.88 28.99
N ARG A 858 -36.89 -34.55 29.22
CA ARG A 858 -38.21 -33.95 29.40
C ARG A 858 -38.24 -33.03 30.61
N ASP A 859 -37.65 -33.47 31.72
CA ASP A 859 -37.54 -32.70 32.97
C ASP A 859 -36.75 -31.39 32.76
N LEU A 860 -35.63 -31.45 32.03
CA LEU A 860 -34.87 -30.24 31.68
C LEU A 860 -35.66 -29.28 30.78
N ILE A 861 -36.33 -29.81 29.75
CA ILE A 861 -37.14 -29.00 28.81
C ILE A 861 -38.28 -28.31 29.57
N MET A 862 -39.02 -29.04 30.41
CA MET A 862 -40.12 -28.48 31.20
C MET A 862 -39.62 -27.49 32.27
N SER A 863 -38.44 -27.70 32.84
CA SER A 863 -37.82 -26.80 33.82
C SER A 863 -37.28 -25.51 33.21
N LEU A 864 -37.00 -25.47 31.89
CA LEU A 864 -36.61 -24.27 31.16
C LEU A 864 -37.81 -23.55 30.51
N LEU A 865 -38.79 -24.29 29.98
CA LEU A 865 -39.98 -23.75 29.32
C LEU A 865 -41.10 -23.40 30.31
N GLN A 866 -40.77 -22.59 31.33
CA GLN A 866 -41.75 -22.04 32.27
C GLN A 866 -42.30 -20.69 31.78
N HIS A 867 -43.61 -20.49 31.90
CA HIS A 867 -44.27 -19.21 31.58
C HIS A 867 -43.73 -18.07 32.44
N ASP A 868 -43.57 -18.32 33.74
CA ASP A 868 -42.97 -17.42 34.71
C ASP A 868 -41.44 -17.41 34.56
N PRO A 869 -40.80 -16.29 34.19
CA PRO A 869 -39.35 -16.24 33.95
C PRO A 869 -38.50 -16.58 35.18
N GLU A 870 -39.01 -16.34 36.39
CA GLU A 870 -38.27 -16.61 37.62
C GLU A 870 -38.32 -18.07 38.06
N LYS A 871 -39.23 -18.87 37.48
CA LYS A 871 -39.31 -20.32 37.69
C LYS A 871 -38.41 -21.13 36.74
N ARG A 872 -37.76 -20.49 35.76
CA ARG A 872 -36.87 -21.16 34.80
C ARG A 872 -35.58 -21.60 35.48
N LEU A 873 -35.18 -22.85 35.25
CA LEU A 873 -34.00 -23.47 35.85
C LEU A 873 -32.73 -22.61 35.65
N PRO A 874 -32.00 -22.23 36.71
CA PRO A 874 -30.76 -21.49 36.59
C PRO A 874 -29.72 -22.18 35.71
N LEU A 875 -29.03 -21.44 34.84
CA LEU A 875 -27.97 -21.99 33.95
C LEU A 875 -26.86 -22.73 34.72
N SER A 876 -26.56 -22.29 35.94
CA SER A 876 -25.66 -22.97 36.87
C SER A 876 -26.14 -24.36 37.30
N GLN A 877 -27.46 -24.57 37.37
CA GLN A 877 -28.11 -25.85 37.66
C GLN A 877 -28.34 -26.68 36.38
N VAL A 878 -28.60 -26.07 35.22
CA VAL A 878 -28.65 -26.77 33.91
C VAL A 878 -27.40 -27.63 33.70
N ARG A 879 -26.21 -27.07 33.97
CA ARG A 879 -24.91 -27.78 33.86
C ARG A 879 -24.66 -28.87 34.91
N GLN A 880 -25.56 -29.01 35.87
CA GLN A 880 -25.59 -30.02 36.92
C GLN A 880 -26.80 -30.97 36.76
N HIS A 881 -27.66 -30.74 35.76
CA HIS A 881 -28.86 -31.54 35.53
C HIS A 881 -28.50 -33.01 35.27
N PRO A 882 -29.26 -34.01 35.80
CA PRO A 882 -28.96 -35.42 35.62
C PRO A 882 -28.71 -35.81 34.15
N TRP A 883 -29.54 -35.29 33.24
CA TRP A 883 -29.39 -35.49 31.79
C TRP A 883 -28.03 -35.03 31.22
N ILE A 884 -27.53 -33.87 31.67
CA ILE A 884 -26.23 -33.33 31.23
C ILE A 884 -25.09 -34.15 31.82
N LEU A 885 -25.16 -34.44 33.13
CA LEU A 885 -24.12 -35.22 33.82
C LEU A 885 -24.02 -36.65 33.29
N ARG A 886 -25.14 -37.28 32.92
CA ARG A 886 -25.24 -38.62 32.31
C ARG A 886 -24.38 -38.79 31.05
N TYR A 887 -24.14 -37.72 30.30
CA TYR A 887 -23.40 -37.74 29.04
C TYR A 887 -22.04 -37.01 29.07
N ARG A 888 -21.72 -36.28 30.15
CA ARG A 888 -20.45 -35.56 30.32
C ARG A 888 -19.31 -36.54 30.62
N THR A 889 -18.46 -36.81 29.63
CA THR A 889 -17.29 -37.71 29.76
C THR A 889 -16.22 -37.15 30.70
N LYS A 890 -15.74 -37.97 31.64
CA LYS A 890 -14.54 -37.67 32.45
C LYS A 890 -13.31 -37.58 31.54
N ALA A 891 -12.56 -36.49 31.61
CA ALA A 891 -11.28 -36.32 30.91
C ALA A 891 -10.10 -36.89 31.73
N PRO A 892 -9.00 -37.35 31.10
CA PRO A 892 -7.81 -37.78 31.82
C PRO A 892 -7.06 -36.59 32.47
N SER A 893 -6.45 -36.82 33.63
CA SER A 893 -5.55 -35.86 34.28
C SER A 893 -4.21 -35.77 33.54
N VAL A 894 -3.84 -34.58 33.08
CA VAL A 894 -2.50 -34.31 32.54
C VAL A 894 -1.50 -34.32 33.70
N GLY A 895 -0.47 -35.18 33.60
CA GLY A 895 0.50 -35.41 34.68
C GLY A 895 1.58 -34.32 34.80
N GLN A 896 2.16 -34.22 35.99
CA GLN A 896 3.35 -33.42 36.27
C GLN A 896 4.62 -34.22 35.94
N ALA A 897 5.54 -33.65 35.15
CA ALA A 897 6.98 -33.91 35.14
C ALA A 897 7.65 -32.96 34.11
N SER A 898 8.84 -32.42 34.34
CA SER A 898 9.60 -32.24 35.59
C SER A 898 10.66 -31.17 35.36
#